data_AF-W7XE19-F1
#
_entry.id   AF-W7XE19-F1
#
_cell.length_a   1.000
_cell.length_b   1.000
_cell.length_c   1.000
_cell.angle_alpha   90.00
_cell.angle_beta   90.00
_cell.angle_gamma   90.00
#
_symmetry.space_group_name_H-M   'P 1'
#
loop_
_entity.id
_entity.type
_entity.pdbx_description
1 polymer ?
#
loop_
_entity_poly.entity_id
_entity_poly.type
_entity_poly.pdbx_seq_one_letter_code
_entity_poly.pdbx_strand_id
1 'polypeptide(L)'
;MITKGLDVLPIQIRNNIIFIEETKSLIYQANSDFTYRYSTINDQGVIVSTYLLNGLNNIDIETKYYIDNNIIYLFYYQIISYQTIDLNLMASGQSGYLKTLYYPTAAHPCTTNAIQIYKIGACFYYLCFDSSNLFLLQSLIFQELFTTTKAYTSKSLGLGMRNEKSYIILDDQLFTNGTINNIKLSFANTFDIQLINMKWNLYLIDDYLTKVQISNSIFKDIASVKLYNTPKNLLVSDVIDFPTELQSTGVNLPFIDYLTFLQYQNMIFIGSYQYNIAYIPSNNQVEVTQNPYSVTFQAMQGYNQYLINIYQAYNFCVPHCQTCASMITCSICQSPYYLDSQFQCADKCPTQFVLDSTNKKCICRPNSSLINQSCPCNKTYFDSNGSCLNCPQNCVTCTSLTICQICQTGYFNLDGNCVQSCPNNFIIDQNNKKCICRPNSSLINQSCPCNKTYFDSNGSCLNCPQNCITCTSLTICQICQTGYFNLDGNCVQSCPNNFIIDQNNKKCICRLNSTLQNSSCPCNDGYVDINDICQPCPPNCKICNNQLFCSACVQNYYLTVQETCVLSCPPPFIPDITNTKCICRLNSNLQNAQCPCNDGYVDINNVCLQCPPNCKLCASQSVCTLCAQNYYLSAQQVCVSSCPATFIIDQSSTKCVCDVKKILQNGICSDQCNSNCQTCDKNNNKICSACYPGFALYEQTCQQVYLNYGSQNEQIYQLTYVISEVAQYSSILKNTISKIEVFKFILRRYS
;
A
#
# COMPACT_ATOMS: atom_id res chain seq x y z
N MET A 1 -9.31 3.10 43.48
CA MET A 1 -8.93 2.30 42.29
C MET A 1 -10.14 1.50 41.87
N ILE A 2 -10.52 1.52 40.60
CA ILE A 2 -11.56 0.65 40.06
C ILE A 2 -10.87 -0.60 39.50
N THR A 3 -11.05 -1.74 40.16
CA THR A 3 -10.62 -3.04 39.67
C THR A 3 -11.70 -3.60 38.75
N LYS A 4 -11.37 -3.83 37.47
CA LYS A 4 -12.23 -4.61 36.57
C LYS A 4 -12.28 -6.05 37.08
N GLY A 5 -13.48 -6.52 37.40
CA GLY A 5 -13.73 -7.93 37.66
C GLY A 5 -13.84 -8.71 36.35
N LEU A 6 -13.35 -9.95 36.34
CA LEU A 6 -13.64 -10.94 35.30
C LEU A 6 -14.62 -11.95 35.88
N ASP A 7 -15.83 -11.49 36.20
CA ASP A 7 -16.91 -12.37 36.63
C ASP A 7 -17.49 -13.11 35.40
N VAL A 8 -17.62 -14.43 35.51
CA VAL A 8 -18.10 -15.32 34.44
C VAL A 8 -19.27 -16.15 34.98
N LEU A 9 -20.33 -16.30 34.20
CA LEU A 9 -21.50 -17.10 34.59
C LEU A 9 -21.15 -18.60 34.66
N PRO A 10 -21.76 -19.37 35.59
CA PRO A 10 -22.78 -18.96 36.55
C PRO A 10 -22.21 -18.27 37.80
N ILE A 11 -22.95 -17.29 38.34
CA ILE A 11 -22.58 -16.52 39.55
C ILE A 11 -23.69 -16.68 40.60
N GLN A 12 -23.31 -16.89 41.86
CA GLN A 12 -24.26 -16.84 42.97
C GLN A 12 -24.53 -15.39 43.39
N ILE A 13 -25.79 -14.99 43.35
CA ILE A 13 -26.28 -13.68 43.77
C ILE A 13 -26.86 -13.80 45.19
N ARG A 14 -26.60 -12.81 46.05
CA ARG A 14 -27.05 -12.83 47.46
C ARG A 14 -28.41 -12.16 47.69
N ASN A 15 -28.65 -11.03 47.05
CA ASN A 15 -29.83 -10.17 47.21
C ASN A 15 -30.62 -10.09 45.90
N ASN A 16 -31.55 -9.13 45.80
CA ASN A 16 -32.25 -8.86 44.55
C ASN A 16 -31.28 -8.31 43.48
N ILE A 17 -31.69 -8.46 42.22
CA ILE A 17 -30.96 -8.05 41.02
C ILE A 17 -31.78 -7.01 40.24
N ILE A 18 -31.12 -5.96 39.75
CA ILE A 18 -31.71 -5.03 38.78
C ILE A 18 -31.16 -5.41 37.40
N PHE A 19 -32.05 -5.79 36.48
CA PHE A 19 -31.73 -5.85 35.06
C PHE A 19 -32.05 -4.50 34.41
N ILE A 20 -31.04 -3.88 33.81
CA ILE A 20 -31.13 -2.62 33.08
C ILE A 20 -31.13 -2.97 31.60
N GLU A 21 -32.35 -3.03 31.07
CA GLU A 21 -32.68 -3.41 29.70
C GLU A 21 -31.98 -2.50 28.67
N GLU A 22 -31.96 -1.20 28.95
CA GLU A 22 -31.44 -0.14 28.07
C GLU A 22 -29.93 -0.23 27.82
N THR A 23 -29.17 -0.84 28.72
CA THR A 23 -27.71 -1.03 28.60
C THR A 23 -27.30 -2.50 28.55
N LYS A 24 -28.27 -3.43 28.50
CA LYS A 24 -28.08 -4.87 28.67
C LYS A 24 -27.13 -5.17 29.82
N SER A 25 -27.50 -4.72 31.03
CA SER A 25 -26.63 -4.85 32.20
C SER A 25 -27.37 -5.28 33.46
N LEU A 26 -26.60 -5.70 34.45
CA LEU A 26 -27.07 -6.26 35.72
C LEU A 26 -26.41 -5.50 36.87
N ILE A 27 -27.20 -5.03 37.83
CA ILE A 27 -26.72 -4.63 39.15
C ILE A 27 -27.08 -5.69 40.17
N TYR A 28 -26.08 -6.31 40.79
CA TYR A 28 -26.26 -7.40 41.76
C TYR A 28 -25.18 -7.39 42.84
N GLN A 29 -25.45 -8.05 43.97
CA GLN A 29 -24.44 -8.36 44.99
C GLN A 29 -24.00 -9.81 44.84
N ALA A 30 -22.70 -10.06 44.58
CA ALA A 30 -22.20 -11.43 44.52
C ALA A 30 -22.13 -12.04 45.94
N ASN A 31 -22.41 -13.32 46.03
CA ASN A 31 -22.36 -14.06 47.30
C ASN A 31 -20.92 -14.37 47.77
N SER A 32 -19.92 -14.26 46.88
CA SER A 32 -18.52 -14.58 47.15
C SER A 32 -17.79 -13.57 48.05
N ASP A 33 -18.07 -12.28 47.87
CA ASP A 33 -17.38 -11.17 48.56
C ASP A 33 -18.34 -10.06 49.05
N PHE A 34 -19.64 -10.26 48.90
CA PHE A 34 -20.71 -9.33 49.27
C PHE A 34 -20.60 -7.93 48.63
N THR A 35 -19.85 -7.81 47.52
CA THR A 35 -19.65 -6.53 46.84
C THR A 35 -20.67 -6.36 45.72
N TYR A 36 -21.32 -5.20 45.68
CA TYR A 36 -22.21 -4.81 44.59
C TYR A 36 -21.41 -4.61 43.30
N ARG A 37 -22.00 -5.04 42.17
CA ARG A 37 -21.38 -5.06 40.85
C ARG A 37 -22.33 -4.48 39.81
N TYR A 38 -21.80 -3.74 38.86
CA TYR A 38 -22.43 -3.46 37.57
C TYR A 38 -21.76 -4.32 36.51
N SER A 39 -22.50 -5.19 35.83
CA SER A 39 -21.97 -6.06 34.75
C SER A 39 -22.76 -5.91 33.45
N THR A 40 -22.08 -5.72 32.33
CA THR A 40 -22.70 -5.68 30.98
C THR A 40 -22.73 -7.08 30.37
N ILE A 41 -23.84 -7.47 29.73
CA ILE A 41 -23.98 -8.76 29.02
C ILE A 41 -24.12 -8.56 27.51
N ASN A 42 -23.67 -9.54 26.72
CA ASN A 42 -23.87 -9.58 25.27
C ASN A 42 -25.23 -10.21 24.90
N ASP A 43 -25.53 -10.28 23.60
CA ASP A 43 -26.77 -10.87 23.06
C ASP A 43 -26.94 -12.38 23.36
N GLN A 44 -25.88 -13.05 23.82
CA GLN A 44 -25.86 -14.46 24.24
C GLN A 44 -25.98 -14.60 25.78
N GLY A 45 -26.21 -13.50 26.50
CA GLY A 45 -26.30 -13.48 27.97
C GLY A 45 -24.95 -13.55 28.70
N VAL A 46 -23.82 -13.52 28.00
CA VAL A 46 -22.48 -13.65 28.58
C VAL A 46 -21.99 -12.30 29.09
N ILE A 47 -21.46 -12.27 30.32
CA ILE A 47 -20.85 -11.06 30.91
C ILE A 47 -19.59 -10.66 30.13
N VAL A 48 -19.54 -9.41 29.70
CA VAL A 48 -18.47 -8.81 28.88
C VAL A 48 -17.57 -7.88 29.70
N SER A 49 -18.10 -7.25 30.75
CA SER A 49 -17.33 -6.40 31.66
C SER A 49 -18.04 -6.26 33.00
N THR A 50 -17.26 -6.15 34.09
CA THR A 50 -17.77 -5.94 35.45
C THR A 50 -17.00 -4.85 36.20
N TYR A 51 -17.74 -3.99 36.89
CA TYR A 51 -17.27 -2.88 37.70
C TYR A 51 -17.81 -3.00 39.12
N LEU A 52 -16.97 -2.78 40.14
CA LEU A 52 -17.38 -2.84 41.54
C LEU A 52 -18.04 -1.52 41.98
N LEU A 53 -19.19 -1.61 42.67
CA LEU A 53 -19.99 -0.50 43.17
C LEU A 53 -19.86 -0.40 44.71
N ASN A 54 -18.76 0.20 45.17
CA ASN A 54 -18.49 0.35 46.60
C ASN A 54 -19.32 1.49 47.20
N GLY A 55 -20.18 1.19 48.18
CA GLY A 55 -21.04 2.18 48.85
C GLY A 55 -22.45 2.30 48.27
N LEU A 56 -22.88 1.35 47.44
CA LEU A 56 -24.28 1.23 47.02
C LEU A 56 -25.16 0.84 48.22
N ASN A 57 -26.36 1.43 48.34
CA ASN A 57 -27.36 0.98 49.30
C ASN A 57 -27.87 -0.42 48.92
N ASN A 58 -28.49 -1.12 49.87
CA ASN A 58 -29.08 -2.43 49.60
C ASN A 58 -30.23 -2.31 48.59
N ILE A 59 -30.14 -3.12 47.53
CA ILE A 59 -31.18 -3.31 46.52
C ILE A 59 -32.20 -4.32 47.02
N ASP A 60 -33.47 -3.92 46.97
CA ASP A 60 -34.66 -4.74 47.23
C ASP A 60 -35.64 -4.72 46.03
N ILE A 61 -36.85 -5.25 46.20
CA ILE A 61 -37.88 -5.30 45.14
C ILE A 61 -38.53 -3.91 44.88
N GLU A 62 -38.36 -3.00 45.83
CA GLU A 62 -38.87 -1.62 45.77
C GLU A 62 -37.83 -0.61 45.32
N THR A 63 -36.61 -1.05 45.04
CA THR A 63 -35.57 -0.24 44.46
C THR A 63 -35.86 -0.03 42.98
N LYS A 64 -36.20 1.20 42.61
CA LYS A 64 -36.58 1.56 41.24
C LYS A 64 -35.44 2.32 40.57
N TYR A 65 -35.28 2.13 39.26
CA TYR A 65 -34.23 2.79 38.49
C TYR A 65 -34.78 3.55 37.28
N TYR A 66 -34.02 4.52 36.80
CA TYR A 66 -34.08 4.92 35.39
C TYR A 66 -32.68 5.30 34.91
N ILE A 67 -32.50 5.32 33.59
CA ILE A 67 -31.29 5.85 32.96
C ILE A 67 -31.61 7.13 32.18
N ASP A 68 -30.71 8.11 32.26
CA ASP A 68 -30.71 9.30 31.40
C ASP A 68 -29.27 9.78 31.19
N ASN A 69 -28.91 10.15 29.96
CA ASN A 69 -27.57 10.65 29.61
C ASN A 69 -26.38 9.82 30.16
N ASN A 70 -26.48 8.47 30.10
CA ASN A 70 -25.53 7.50 30.69
C ASN A 70 -25.36 7.58 32.23
N ILE A 71 -26.29 8.22 32.94
CA ILE A 71 -26.36 8.20 34.40
C ILE A 71 -27.55 7.33 34.80
N ILE A 72 -27.29 6.29 35.61
CA ILE A 72 -28.34 5.49 36.25
C ILE A 72 -28.71 6.19 37.55
N TYR A 73 -30.00 6.40 37.77
CA TYR A 73 -30.57 6.92 39.01
C TYR A 73 -31.26 5.77 39.74
N LEU A 74 -30.94 5.60 41.03
CA LEU A 74 -31.45 4.53 41.89
C LEU A 74 -32.21 5.15 43.06
N PHE A 75 -33.52 4.88 43.09
CA PHE A 75 -34.46 5.34 44.10
C PHE A 75 -34.82 4.16 45.01
N TYR A 76 -34.53 4.32 46.30
CA TYR A 76 -34.77 3.30 47.32
C TYR A 76 -36.03 3.64 48.11
N TYR A 77 -36.83 2.62 48.43
CA TYR A 77 -38.00 2.80 49.28
C TYR A 77 -37.59 3.15 50.72
N GLN A 78 -38.33 4.06 51.34
CA GLN A 78 -38.07 4.56 52.70
C GLN A 78 -36.75 5.31 52.95
N ILE A 79 -35.97 5.62 51.91
CA ILE A 79 -34.73 6.40 52.03
C ILE A 79 -34.94 7.81 51.46
N ILE A 80 -34.60 8.84 52.23
CA ILE A 80 -34.69 10.28 51.84
C ILE A 80 -33.57 10.74 50.88
N SER A 81 -32.85 9.79 50.28
CA SER A 81 -31.76 10.01 49.35
C SER A 81 -31.76 8.95 48.26
N TYR A 82 -31.23 9.34 47.11
CA TYR A 82 -31.09 8.51 45.92
C TYR A 82 -29.61 8.43 45.53
N GLN A 83 -29.25 7.42 44.76
CA GLN A 83 -27.89 7.26 44.27
C GLN A 83 -27.83 7.40 42.76
N THR A 84 -26.74 7.98 42.25
CA THR A 84 -26.47 8.06 40.82
C THR A 84 -25.18 7.35 40.47
N ILE A 85 -25.19 6.59 39.37
CA ILE A 85 -24.03 5.91 38.79
C ILE A 85 -23.79 6.50 37.40
N ASP A 86 -22.77 7.33 37.28
CA ASP A 86 -22.29 7.84 35.99
C ASP A 86 -21.45 6.76 35.29
N LEU A 87 -22.01 6.18 34.23
CA LEU A 87 -21.38 5.08 33.49
C LEU A 87 -20.12 5.54 32.72
N ASN A 88 -20.05 6.81 32.33
CA ASN A 88 -18.89 7.36 31.61
C ASN A 88 -17.69 7.52 32.56
N LEU A 89 -17.93 8.06 33.76
CA LEU A 89 -16.90 8.16 34.81
C LEU A 89 -16.46 6.77 35.29
N MET A 90 -17.40 5.84 35.47
CA MET A 90 -17.11 4.46 35.88
C MET A 90 -16.26 3.71 34.83
N ALA A 91 -16.64 3.78 33.55
CA ALA A 91 -15.92 3.11 32.47
C ALA A 91 -14.52 3.70 32.22
N SER A 92 -14.35 5.02 32.41
CA SER A 92 -13.07 5.71 32.29
C SER A 92 -12.16 5.62 33.53
N GLY A 93 -12.60 4.93 34.59
CA GLY A 93 -11.80 4.70 35.79
C GLY A 93 -11.75 5.89 36.76
N GLN A 94 -12.57 6.92 36.55
CA GLN A 94 -12.54 8.16 37.32
C GLN A 94 -13.30 8.04 38.65
N SER A 95 -12.87 8.78 39.68
CA SER A 95 -13.52 8.82 41.00
C SER A 95 -14.82 9.63 40.97
N GLY A 96 -15.77 9.29 41.86
CA GLY A 96 -17.04 10.01 41.97
C GLY A 96 -18.10 9.58 40.95
N TYR A 97 -17.93 8.42 40.32
CA TYR A 97 -18.93 7.78 39.46
C TYR A 97 -20.22 7.43 40.22
N LEU A 98 -20.09 6.95 41.47
CA LEU A 98 -21.20 6.77 42.41
C LEU A 98 -21.34 7.99 43.31
N LYS A 99 -22.54 8.58 43.38
CA LYS A 99 -22.86 9.71 44.27
C LYS A 99 -24.17 9.42 45.03
N THR A 100 -24.24 9.83 46.29
CA THR A 100 -25.50 9.89 47.05
C THR A 100 -26.01 11.33 47.07
N LEU A 101 -27.26 11.54 46.70
CA LEU A 101 -27.92 12.84 46.59
C LEU A 101 -29.21 12.82 47.41
N TYR A 102 -29.53 13.92 48.09
CA TYR A 102 -30.75 14.05 48.88
C TYR A 102 -31.89 14.62 48.04
N TYR A 103 -33.12 14.23 48.35
CA TYR A 103 -34.28 14.85 47.72
C TYR A 103 -34.46 16.31 48.19
N PRO A 104 -34.89 17.23 47.31
CA PRO A 104 -35.32 18.56 47.73
C PRO A 104 -36.51 18.50 48.70
N THR A 105 -36.67 19.53 49.53
CA THR A 105 -37.86 19.68 50.37
C THR A 105 -39.11 19.81 49.49
N ALA A 106 -40.01 18.83 49.56
CA ALA A 106 -41.25 18.84 48.80
C ALA A 106 -42.23 19.91 49.35
N ALA A 107 -42.86 20.65 48.44
CA ALA A 107 -43.95 21.59 48.74
C ALA A 107 -45.21 20.87 49.26
N HIS A 108 -45.37 19.59 48.91
CA HIS A 108 -46.37 18.68 49.48
C HIS A 108 -45.64 17.44 50.04
N PRO A 109 -45.11 17.50 51.28
CA PRO A 109 -44.28 16.44 51.83
C PRO A 109 -45.09 15.26 52.35
N CYS A 110 -44.55 14.05 52.20
CA CYS A 110 -45.05 12.89 52.94
C CYS A 110 -44.76 13.05 54.44
N THR A 111 -45.73 12.71 55.28
CA THR A 111 -45.66 12.78 56.75
C THR A 111 -44.67 11.77 57.36
N THR A 112 -44.44 10.66 56.65
CA THR A 112 -43.51 9.60 56.99
C THR A 112 -42.46 9.49 55.89
N ASN A 113 -41.39 8.74 56.17
CA ASN A 113 -40.40 8.42 55.14
C ASN A 113 -40.93 7.41 54.09
N ALA A 114 -42.20 6.99 54.11
CA ALA A 114 -42.78 6.02 53.16
C ALA A 114 -42.97 6.61 51.75
N ILE A 115 -41.87 7.10 51.16
CA ILE A 115 -41.80 7.73 49.86
C ILE A 115 -41.16 6.78 48.84
N GLN A 116 -41.56 6.94 47.59
CA GLN A 116 -40.92 6.31 46.44
C GLN A 116 -40.95 7.28 45.26
N ILE A 117 -39.81 7.47 44.60
CA ILE A 117 -39.77 8.19 43.33
C ILE A 117 -39.86 7.18 42.20
N TYR A 118 -40.67 7.50 41.20
CA TYR A 118 -40.90 6.64 40.06
C TYR A 118 -40.80 7.40 38.74
N LYS A 119 -40.38 6.74 37.66
CA LYS A 119 -40.35 7.31 36.31
C LYS A 119 -41.02 6.35 35.33
N ILE A 120 -42.07 6.80 34.66
CA ILE A 120 -42.79 6.03 33.63
C ILE A 120 -42.70 6.82 32.33
N GLY A 121 -41.92 6.32 31.38
CA GLY A 121 -41.62 7.03 30.14
C GLY A 121 -40.95 8.39 30.41
N ALA A 122 -41.67 9.46 30.07
CA ALA A 122 -41.22 10.84 30.25
C ALA A 122 -41.65 11.48 31.58
N CYS A 123 -42.60 10.90 32.31
CA CYS A 123 -43.10 11.47 33.57
C CYS A 123 -42.43 10.88 34.80
N PHE A 124 -42.11 11.77 35.74
CA PHE A 124 -41.71 11.47 37.11
C PHE A 124 -42.91 11.53 38.04
N TYR A 125 -42.88 10.67 39.05
CA TYR A 125 -43.92 10.50 40.06
C TYR A 125 -43.29 10.48 41.46
N TYR A 126 -43.91 11.18 42.40
CA TYR A 126 -43.58 11.12 43.83
C TYR A 126 -44.74 10.41 44.50
N LEU A 127 -44.49 9.27 45.10
CA LEU A 127 -45.50 8.44 45.77
C LEU A 127 -45.31 8.57 47.27
N CYS A 128 -46.36 8.94 48.00
CA CYS A 128 -46.41 8.90 49.47
C CYS A 128 -47.35 7.77 49.89
N PHE A 129 -46.80 6.75 50.55
CA PHE A 129 -47.49 5.57 51.07
C PHE A 129 -47.88 5.70 52.55
N ASP A 130 -47.98 6.94 53.08
CA ASP A 130 -48.55 7.13 54.41
C ASP A 130 -50.03 6.74 54.43
N SER A 131 -50.40 5.87 55.38
CA SER A 131 -51.77 5.42 55.58
C SER A 131 -52.73 6.53 56.00
N SER A 132 -52.23 7.65 56.55
CA SER A 132 -53.07 8.81 56.91
C SER A 132 -53.23 9.84 55.79
N ASN A 133 -52.32 9.87 54.81
CA ASN A 133 -52.34 10.81 53.68
C ASN A 133 -51.70 10.19 52.43
N LEU A 134 -52.42 9.27 51.80
CA LEU A 134 -51.98 8.56 50.58
C LEU A 134 -52.13 9.48 49.35
N PHE A 135 -51.01 9.84 48.72
CA PHE A 135 -51.03 10.69 47.52
C PHE A 135 -49.91 10.39 46.53
N LEU A 136 -50.10 10.85 45.29
CA LEU A 136 -49.02 11.01 44.32
C LEU A 136 -48.95 12.43 43.74
N LEU A 137 -47.74 12.84 43.39
CA LEU A 137 -47.45 14.02 42.56
C LEU A 137 -46.92 13.53 41.20
N GLN A 138 -47.10 14.32 40.14
CA GLN A 138 -46.51 14.04 38.83
C GLN A 138 -45.91 15.29 38.19
N SER A 139 -44.80 15.15 37.48
CA SER A 139 -44.24 16.17 36.58
C SER A 139 -43.42 15.55 35.44
N LEU A 140 -43.22 16.28 34.34
CA LEU A 140 -42.26 15.93 33.29
C LEU A 140 -40.81 16.24 33.70
N ILE A 141 -40.60 17.06 34.73
CA ILE A 141 -39.28 17.49 35.20
C ILE A 141 -39.10 17.04 36.66
N PHE A 142 -38.04 16.28 36.93
CA PHE A 142 -37.76 15.70 38.25
C PHE A 142 -37.74 16.75 39.39
N GLN A 143 -37.23 17.96 39.14
CA GLN A 143 -37.14 18.99 40.19
C GLN A 143 -38.50 19.65 40.48
N GLU A 144 -39.36 19.80 39.47
CA GLU A 144 -40.70 20.36 39.63
C GLU A 144 -41.63 19.43 40.42
N LEU A 145 -41.29 18.14 40.49
CA LEU A 145 -41.96 17.15 41.33
C LEU A 145 -41.95 17.54 42.81
N PHE A 146 -40.93 18.29 43.26
CA PHE A 146 -40.81 18.78 44.63
C PHE A 146 -41.41 20.18 44.82
N THR A 147 -41.74 20.91 43.76
CA THR A 147 -42.34 22.26 43.83
C THR A 147 -43.82 22.28 43.45
N THR A 148 -44.34 21.23 42.82
CA THR A 148 -45.75 21.15 42.42
C THR A 148 -46.68 21.08 43.64
N THR A 149 -47.76 21.86 43.58
CA THR A 149 -48.86 21.83 44.56
C THR A 149 -50.00 20.92 44.11
N LYS A 150 -49.95 20.38 42.88
CA LYS A 150 -51.00 19.52 42.32
C LYS A 150 -50.82 18.07 42.79
N ALA A 151 -51.32 17.78 43.98
CA ALA A 151 -51.40 16.43 44.50
C ALA A 151 -52.65 15.69 44.01
N TYR A 152 -52.51 14.39 43.77
CA TYR A 152 -53.59 13.44 43.55
C TYR A 152 -53.69 12.60 44.83
N THR A 153 -54.65 12.91 45.69
CA THR A 153 -54.90 12.23 46.97
C THR A 153 -55.94 11.14 46.79
N SER A 154 -55.77 9.99 47.46
CA SER A 154 -56.84 8.98 47.52
C SER A 154 -58.09 9.55 48.20
N LYS A 155 -59.25 9.15 47.70
CA LYS A 155 -60.58 9.53 48.19
C LYS A 155 -61.16 8.49 49.15
N SER A 156 -60.52 7.33 49.31
CA SER A 156 -61.11 6.17 50.00
C SER A 156 -60.20 5.61 51.08
N LEU A 157 -60.71 5.58 52.32
CA LEU A 157 -60.10 4.87 53.45
C LEU A 157 -60.11 3.35 53.18
N GLY A 158 -59.05 2.85 52.54
CA GLY A 158 -58.82 1.43 52.29
C GLY A 158 -58.51 1.05 50.84
N LEU A 159 -58.66 1.97 49.87
CA LEU A 159 -58.14 1.73 48.52
C LEU A 159 -56.68 2.16 48.47
N GLY A 160 -55.79 1.20 48.26
CA GLY A 160 -54.35 1.42 48.32
C GLY A 160 -53.76 1.86 46.98
N MET A 161 -52.68 2.63 47.05
CA MET A 161 -51.83 2.88 45.90
C MET A 161 -51.09 1.60 45.52
N ARG A 162 -50.93 1.36 44.22
CA ARG A 162 -50.12 0.27 43.65
C ARG A 162 -49.25 0.82 42.54
N ASN A 163 -48.04 0.30 42.39
CA ASN A 163 -47.09 0.75 41.37
C ASN A 163 -46.30 -0.42 40.83
N GLU A 164 -46.22 -0.47 39.50
CA GLU A 164 -45.61 -1.53 38.70
C GLU A 164 -44.61 -0.94 37.71
N LYS A 165 -43.87 -1.79 36.95
CA LYS A 165 -42.82 -1.28 36.04
C LYS A 165 -43.33 -0.16 35.12
N SER A 166 -44.58 -0.25 34.67
CA SER A 166 -45.16 0.57 33.60
C SER A 166 -46.32 1.50 34.00
N TYR A 167 -46.82 1.47 35.24
CA TYR A 167 -47.95 2.29 35.69
C TYR A 167 -48.06 2.40 37.22
N ILE A 168 -48.88 3.35 37.67
CA ILE A 168 -49.33 3.51 39.06
C ILE A 168 -50.86 3.52 39.06
N ILE A 169 -51.47 2.92 40.07
CA ILE A 169 -52.91 2.99 40.34
C ILE A 169 -53.13 3.70 41.67
N LEU A 170 -54.04 4.67 41.65
CA LEU A 170 -54.56 5.36 42.83
C LEU A 170 -56.09 5.40 42.70
N ASP A 171 -56.78 4.72 43.61
CA ASP A 171 -58.22 4.46 43.51
C ASP A 171 -58.62 3.95 42.11
N ASP A 172 -59.57 4.61 41.45
CA ASP A 172 -60.09 4.30 40.12
C ASP A 172 -59.24 4.86 38.96
N GLN A 173 -58.02 5.34 39.23
CA GLN A 173 -57.20 6.04 38.24
C GLN A 173 -55.87 5.33 37.95
N LEU A 174 -55.65 4.99 36.69
CA LEU A 174 -54.41 4.43 36.15
C LEU A 174 -53.54 5.54 35.54
N PHE A 175 -52.41 5.81 36.19
CA PHE A 175 -51.36 6.72 35.74
C PHE A 175 -50.30 5.94 34.96
N THR A 176 -49.96 6.40 33.76
CA THR A 176 -48.98 5.74 32.89
C THR A 176 -47.86 6.72 32.52
N ASN A 177 -47.49 6.84 31.24
CA ASN A 177 -46.56 7.86 30.75
C ASN A 177 -47.28 9.23 30.65
N GLY A 178 -47.56 9.85 31.80
CA GLY A 178 -48.21 11.17 31.91
C GLY A 178 -49.71 11.20 31.61
N THR A 179 -50.29 10.13 31.06
CA THR A 179 -51.74 10.01 30.88
C THR A 179 -52.39 9.42 32.12
N ILE A 180 -53.57 9.94 32.46
CA ILE A 180 -54.45 9.45 33.52
C ILE A 180 -55.66 8.83 32.84
N ASN A 181 -55.92 7.56 33.13
CA ASN A 181 -57.03 6.80 32.55
C ASN A 181 -57.93 6.34 33.69
N ASN A 182 -59.23 6.63 33.62
CA ASN A 182 -60.18 6.12 34.61
C ASN A 182 -60.46 4.65 34.31
N ILE A 183 -60.32 3.79 35.32
CA ILE A 183 -60.53 2.34 35.25
C ILE A 183 -62.04 2.09 35.26
N LYS A 184 -62.57 1.50 34.18
CA LYS A 184 -63.98 1.12 34.04
C LYS A 184 -64.06 -0.30 33.51
N LEU A 185 -64.02 -1.26 34.42
CA LEU A 185 -64.14 -2.68 34.13
C LEU A 185 -65.58 -3.15 34.28
N SER A 186 -65.95 -4.19 33.55
CA SER A 186 -67.27 -4.84 33.64
C SER A 186 -67.53 -5.61 34.94
N PHE A 187 -66.49 -5.79 35.77
CA PHE A 187 -66.51 -6.55 37.03
C PHE A 187 -65.94 -5.72 38.20
N ALA A 188 -66.37 -6.07 39.41
CA ALA A 188 -65.82 -5.51 40.65
C ALA A 188 -64.37 -6.00 40.82
N ASN A 189 -63.47 -5.07 41.14
CA ASN A 189 -62.03 -5.31 41.23
C ASN A 189 -61.46 -4.82 42.58
N THR A 190 -60.27 -5.30 42.95
CA THR A 190 -59.49 -4.86 44.13
C THR A 190 -58.22 -4.09 43.73
N PHE A 191 -58.15 -3.68 42.47
CA PHE A 191 -57.09 -2.87 41.86
C PHE A 191 -55.71 -3.56 41.78
N ASP A 192 -55.65 -4.89 41.92
CA ASP A 192 -54.43 -5.66 41.68
C ASP A 192 -54.26 -5.93 40.17
N ILE A 193 -53.84 -4.91 39.43
CA ILE A 193 -53.58 -4.98 37.99
C ILE A 193 -52.09 -5.29 37.78
N GLN A 194 -51.79 -6.33 37.01
CA GLN A 194 -50.46 -6.70 36.50
C GLN A 194 -50.47 -6.70 34.95
N LEU A 195 -49.58 -5.95 34.30
CA LEU A 195 -49.40 -6.02 32.85
C LEU A 195 -48.72 -7.35 32.48
N ILE A 196 -49.41 -8.19 31.71
CA ILE A 196 -48.90 -9.48 31.25
C ILE A 196 -48.24 -9.37 29.89
N ASN A 197 -48.86 -8.62 28.96
CA ASN A 197 -48.25 -8.39 27.66
C ASN A 197 -48.65 -7.06 27.02
N MET A 198 -47.65 -6.22 26.78
CA MET A 198 -47.82 -4.88 26.22
C MET A 198 -48.27 -4.88 24.76
N LYS A 199 -47.82 -5.86 23.94
CA LYS A 199 -48.19 -5.95 22.52
C LYS A 199 -49.69 -6.25 22.34
N TRP A 200 -50.25 -7.07 23.23
CA TRP A 200 -51.64 -7.52 23.16
C TRP A 200 -52.61 -6.71 24.04
N ASN A 201 -52.11 -5.76 24.84
CA ASN A 201 -52.84 -5.10 25.92
C ASN A 201 -53.51 -6.12 26.87
N LEU A 202 -52.75 -7.13 27.27
CA LEU A 202 -53.22 -8.20 28.15
C LEU A 202 -52.76 -7.93 29.59
N TYR A 203 -53.71 -7.94 30.52
CA TYR A 203 -53.51 -7.64 31.94
C TYR A 203 -54.14 -8.74 32.78
N LEU A 204 -53.50 -9.09 33.89
CA LEU A 204 -54.10 -9.85 34.98
C LEU A 204 -54.70 -8.81 35.93
N ILE A 205 -56.01 -8.83 36.16
CA ILE A 205 -56.71 -7.89 37.02
C ILE A 205 -57.44 -8.66 38.10
N ASP A 206 -56.89 -8.60 39.31
CA ASP A 206 -57.21 -9.51 40.40
C ASP A 206 -57.20 -10.96 39.89
N ASP A 207 -58.36 -11.62 39.93
CA ASP A 207 -58.53 -12.99 39.47
C ASP A 207 -59.01 -13.10 38.02
N TYR A 208 -58.76 -12.12 37.14
CA TYR A 208 -59.16 -12.14 35.73
C TYR A 208 -57.99 -11.95 34.76
N LEU A 209 -57.87 -12.81 33.75
CA LEU A 209 -57.04 -12.51 32.58
C LEU A 209 -57.86 -11.68 31.59
N THR A 210 -57.50 -10.42 31.42
CA THR A 210 -58.29 -9.40 30.74
C THR A 210 -57.53 -8.74 29.60
N LYS A 211 -58.13 -8.75 28.41
CA LYS A 211 -57.68 -7.94 27.26
C LYS A 211 -58.32 -6.56 27.35
N VAL A 212 -57.52 -5.51 27.34
CA VAL A 212 -57.94 -4.13 27.60
C VAL A 212 -57.92 -3.28 26.34
N GLN A 213 -58.85 -2.32 26.24
CA GLN A 213 -58.77 -1.18 25.34
C GLN A 213 -58.64 0.11 26.16
N ILE A 214 -57.69 0.96 25.77
CA ILE A 214 -57.62 2.34 26.26
C ILE A 214 -58.19 3.25 25.16
N SER A 215 -59.24 4.00 25.48
CA SER A 215 -59.89 4.94 24.55
C SER A 215 -60.49 6.11 25.32
N ASN A 216 -60.25 7.35 24.88
CA ASN A 216 -60.77 8.58 25.52
C ASN A 216 -60.49 8.65 27.03
N SER A 217 -59.27 8.33 27.46
CA SER A 217 -58.86 8.26 28.88
C SER A 217 -59.69 7.31 29.75
N ILE A 218 -60.23 6.24 29.15
CA ILE A 218 -60.91 5.15 29.85
C ILE A 218 -60.15 3.85 29.58
N PHE A 219 -59.74 3.18 30.66
CA PHE A 219 -59.18 1.83 30.66
C PHE A 219 -60.34 0.85 30.88
N LYS A 220 -60.72 0.11 29.84
CA LYS A 220 -61.88 -0.80 29.86
C LYS A 220 -61.51 -2.19 29.35
N ASP A 221 -62.17 -3.22 29.86
CA ASP A 221 -62.03 -4.56 29.31
C ASP A 221 -62.77 -4.72 27.96
N ILE A 222 -62.16 -5.47 27.05
CA ILE A 222 -62.77 -5.97 25.81
C ILE A 222 -63.30 -7.40 26.04
N ALA A 223 -62.49 -8.21 26.72
CA ALA A 223 -62.77 -9.60 27.04
C ALA A 223 -61.99 -9.98 28.31
N SER A 224 -62.64 -10.71 29.22
CA SER A 224 -62.09 -11.08 30.53
C SER A 224 -62.42 -12.54 30.83
N VAL A 225 -61.43 -13.32 31.26
CA VAL A 225 -61.59 -14.72 31.66
C VAL A 225 -61.29 -14.83 33.15
N LYS A 226 -62.26 -15.31 33.94
CA LYS A 226 -62.09 -15.43 35.39
C LYS A 226 -61.25 -16.65 35.73
N LEU A 227 -60.14 -16.39 36.40
CA LEU A 227 -59.14 -17.30 36.93
C LEU A 227 -59.37 -17.62 38.41
N TYR A 228 -60.26 -16.96 39.15
CA TYR A 228 -60.61 -17.34 40.54
C TYR A 228 -59.45 -17.38 41.61
N ASN A 229 -58.22 -16.92 41.31
CA ASN A 229 -57.06 -16.85 42.23
C ASN A 229 -56.69 -15.44 42.68
N THR A 230 -55.93 -15.33 43.78
CA THR A 230 -55.13 -14.12 44.03
C THR A 230 -53.88 -14.06 43.12
N PRO A 231 -53.50 -12.89 42.57
CA PRO A 231 -52.37 -12.74 41.63
C PRO A 231 -51.03 -13.29 42.11
N LYS A 232 -50.76 -13.21 43.42
CA LYS A 232 -49.47 -13.59 44.05
C LYS A 232 -49.06 -15.05 43.86
N ASN A 233 -49.98 -15.92 43.43
CA ASN A 233 -49.73 -17.34 43.19
C ASN A 233 -49.69 -17.72 41.69
N LEU A 234 -49.85 -16.76 40.78
CA LEU A 234 -49.72 -17.00 39.34
C LEU A 234 -48.27 -16.79 38.89
N LEU A 235 -47.64 -17.86 38.42
CA LEU A 235 -46.50 -17.73 37.52
C LEU A 235 -47.05 -17.26 36.17
N VAL A 236 -46.66 -16.05 35.77
CA VAL A 236 -47.01 -15.49 34.47
C VAL A 236 -45.75 -15.13 33.72
N SER A 237 -45.77 -15.36 32.42
CA SER A 237 -44.60 -15.30 31.57
C SER A 237 -45.00 -14.94 30.13
N ASP A 238 -44.01 -14.69 29.27
CA ASP A 238 -44.25 -13.98 28.02
C ASP A 238 -45.17 -14.70 27.02
N VAL A 239 -46.03 -13.92 26.37
CA VAL A 239 -46.97 -14.41 25.35
C VAL A 239 -46.25 -14.56 24.02
N ILE A 240 -45.99 -15.81 23.60
CA ILE A 240 -45.44 -16.13 22.28
C ILE A 240 -46.42 -15.65 21.19
N ASP A 241 -45.86 -15.02 20.16
CA ASP A 241 -46.57 -14.64 18.94
C ASP A 241 -46.33 -15.72 17.87
N PHE A 242 -47.39 -16.44 17.47
CA PHE A 242 -47.29 -17.46 16.44
C PHE A 242 -47.49 -16.83 15.05
N PRO A 243 -46.48 -16.89 14.14
CA PRO A 243 -46.74 -16.57 12.74
C PRO A 243 -47.77 -17.56 12.19
N THR A 244 -48.71 -17.03 11.41
CA THR A 244 -49.92 -17.73 10.97
C THR A 244 -49.63 -18.99 10.14
N GLU A 245 -49.86 -20.17 10.72
CA GLU A 245 -50.65 -21.29 10.14
C GLU A 245 -50.60 -22.53 11.04
N LEU A 246 -51.73 -22.90 11.65
CA LEU A 246 -51.96 -24.25 12.20
C LEU A 246 -53.42 -24.65 11.96
N GLN A 247 -53.66 -25.36 10.86
CA GLN A 247 -54.91 -26.08 10.60
C GLN A 247 -54.79 -27.56 11.00
N SER A 248 -55.96 -28.18 11.24
CA SER A 248 -56.18 -29.62 11.45
C SER A 248 -55.68 -30.26 12.76
N THR A 249 -56.53 -30.16 13.79
CA THR A 249 -57.12 -31.29 14.53
C THR A 249 -56.24 -32.48 14.93
N GLY A 250 -55.98 -32.60 16.24
CA GLY A 250 -55.38 -33.78 16.88
C GLY A 250 -54.40 -33.36 17.96
N VAL A 251 -54.90 -32.98 19.14
CA VAL A 251 -54.17 -32.15 20.12
C VAL A 251 -52.96 -32.88 20.73
N ASN A 252 -51.79 -32.69 20.12
CA ASN A 252 -50.55 -32.57 20.90
C ASN A 252 -50.62 -31.21 21.61
N LEU A 253 -50.42 -31.20 22.94
CA LEU A 253 -50.15 -29.94 23.64
C LEU A 253 -48.89 -29.32 23.01
N PRO A 254 -48.95 -28.06 22.52
CA PRO A 254 -47.77 -27.41 21.95
C PRO A 254 -46.68 -27.35 23.01
N PHE A 255 -45.42 -27.46 22.58
CA PHE A 255 -44.25 -27.56 23.46
C PHE A 255 -44.21 -26.37 24.43
N ILE A 256 -44.69 -26.58 25.66
CA ILE A 256 -44.67 -25.57 26.71
C ILE A 256 -43.24 -25.50 27.20
N ASP A 257 -42.47 -24.56 26.67
CA ASP A 257 -41.30 -24.10 27.40
C ASP A 257 -41.79 -23.61 28.77
N TYR A 258 -41.12 -23.99 29.84
CA TYR A 258 -41.57 -23.83 31.24
C TYR A 258 -41.74 -22.36 31.68
N LEU A 259 -41.48 -21.45 30.74
CA LEU A 259 -41.56 -20.01 30.78
C LEU A 259 -42.72 -19.44 29.91
N THR A 260 -43.74 -20.21 29.49
CA THR A 260 -44.77 -19.70 28.51
C THR A 260 -46.22 -20.21 28.71
N PHE A 261 -46.78 -20.09 29.91
CA PHE A 261 -48.22 -20.36 30.17
C PHE A 261 -48.73 -19.65 31.42
N LEU A 262 -50.06 -19.59 31.61
CA LEU A 262 -50.67 -19.04 32.81
C LEU A 262 -51.48 -20.12 33.53
N GLN A 263 -51.17 -20.40 34.81
CA GLN A 263 -51.82 -21.46 35.60
C GLN A 263 -52.59 -20.90 36.80
N TYR A 264 -53.77 -21.49 37.04
CA TYR A 264 -54.56 -21.30 38.25
C TYR A 264 -55.10 -22.64 38.76
N GLN A 265 -54.85 -23.00 40.03
CA GLN A 265 -55.39 -24.22 40.67
C GLN A 265 -55.40 -25.42 39.70
N ASN A 266 -56.62 -25.77 39.27
CA ASN A 266 -57.05 -26.86 38.45
C ASN A 266 -57.20 -26.43 36.98
N MET A 267 -56.50 -25.40 36.51
CA MET A 267 -56.66 -24.83 35.17
C MET A 267 -55.35 -24.24 34.61
N ILE A 268 -55.09 -24.43 33.32
CA ILE A 268 -54.00 -23.81 32.56
C ILE A 268 -54.58 -23.09 31.33
N PHE A 269 -54.01 -21.93 31.01
CA PHE A 269 -54.38 -21.07 29.90
C PHE A 269 -53.18 -20.93 28.95
N ILE A 270 -53.38 -21.27 27.67
CA ILE A 270 -52.36 -21.21 26.62
C ILE A 270 -52.99 -20.54 25.39
N GLY A 271 -52.51 -19.33 25.07
CA GLY A 271 -53.13 -18.50 24.03
C GLY A 271 -54.60 -18.19 24.37
N SER A 272 -55.53 -18.59 23.50
CA SER A 272 -56.98 -18.45 23.71
C SER A 272 -57.65 -19.69 24.32
N TYR A 273 -56.88 -20.70 24.73
CA TYR A 273 -57.40 -22.02 25.12
C TYR A 273 -57.25 -22.27 26.62
N GLN A 274 -58.34 -22.79 27.22
CA GLN A 274 -58.40 -23.23 28.60
C GLN A 274 -58.31 -24.76 28.68
N TYR A 275 -57.61 -25.25 29.70
CA TYR A 275 -57.48 -26.65 30.08
C TYR A 275 -57.77 -26.76 31.58
N ASN A 276 -58.57 -27.73 32.00
CA ASN A 276 -58.79 -28.09 33.40
C ASN A 276 -57.75 -29.14 33.86
N ILE A 277 -57.59 -29.38 35.16
CA ILE A 277 -56.50 -30.14 35.78
C ILE A 277 -57.02 -30.77 37.10
N ALA A 278 -56.93 -32.09 37.30
CA ALA A 278 -57.47 -32.78 38.48
C ALA A 278 -56.45 -33.75 39.11
N TYR A 279 -56.07 -33.52 40.38
CA TYR A 279 -55.16 -34.43 41.09
C TYR A 279 -55.87 -35.74 41.49
N ILE A 280 -55.24 -36.87 41.19
CA ILE A 280 -55.66 -38.25 41.48
C ILE A 280 -54.77 -38.78 42.61
N PRO A 281 -55.23 -38.75 43.88
CA PRO A 281 -54.36 -38.98 45.04
C PRO A 281 -53.84 -40.41 45.17
N SER A 282 -54.55 -41.40 44.63
CA SER A 282 -54.18 -42.82 44.74
C SER A 282 -52.86 -43.16 44.02
N ASN A 283 -52.47 -42.35 43.02
CA ASN A 283 -51.38 -42.65 42.12
C ASN A 283 -50.30 -41.55 42.06
N ASN A 284 -50.43 -40.48 42.86
CA ASN A 284 -49.69 -39.20 42.68
C ASN A 284 -49.79 -38.67 41.23
N GLN A 285 -50.98 -38.71 40.63
CA GLN A 285 -51.21 -38.30 39.24
C GLN A 285 -52.08 -37.05 39.09
N VAL A 286 -52.06 -36.41 37.92
CA VAL A 286 -52.81 -35.17 37.63
C VAL A 286 -53.43 -35.25 36.23
N GLU A 287 -54.75 -35.18 36.08
CA GLU A 287 -55.46 -35.25 34.80
C GLU A 287 -55.75 -33.87 34.21
N VAL A 288 -55.15 -33.52 33.07
CA VAL A 288 -55.47 -32.30 32.31
C VAL A 288 -56.59 -32.60 31.30
N THR A 289 -57.66 -31.79 31.32
CA THR A 289 -58.89 -31.96 30.52
C THR A 289 -59.19 -30.72 29.67
N GLN A 290 -59.27 -30.85 28.35
CA GLN A 290 -59.90 -29.85 27.48
C GLN A 290 -61.03 -30.51 26.72
N ASN A 291 -62.26 -30.21 27.15
CA ASN A 291 -63.50 -30.85 26.73
C ASN A 291 -63.57 -31.02 25.18
N PRO A 292 -63.57 -32.25 24.62
CA PRO A 292 -63.84 -33.55 25.24
C PRO A 292 -62.62 -34.46 25.56
N TYR A 293 -61.38 -33.98 25.50
CA TYR A 293 -60.16 -34.79 25.63
C TYR A 293 -59.51 -34.68 27.03
N SER A 294 -58.93 -35.77 27.55
CA SER A 294 -58.19 -35.80 28.82
C SER A 294 -56.85 -36.55 28.73
N VAL A 295 -55.87 -36.14 29.55
CA VAL A 295 -54.52 -36.75 29.63
C VAL A 295 -53.96 -36.68 31.06
N THR A 296 -53.28 -37.72 31.55
CA THR A 296 -52.78 -37.82 32.94
C THR A 296 -51.26 -37.69 33.09
N PHE A 297 -50.84 -37.01 34.15
CA PHE A 297 -49.46 -36.64 34.53
C PHE A 297 -49.07 -37.17 35.92
N GLN A 298 -47.82 -37.00 36.37
CA GLN A 298 -47.42 -37.23 37.77
C GLN A 298 -47.22 -35.92 38.54
N ALA A 299 -47.14 -35.98 39.88
CA ALA A 299 -46.87 -34.83 40.75
C ALA A 299 -46.04 -35.21 42.00
N MET A 300 -45.40 -34.22 42.63
CA MET A 300 -44.64 -34.37 43.88
C MET A 300 -45.15 -33.34 44.91
N GLN A 301 -45.14 -33.69 46.21
CA GLN A 301 -45.76 -32.87 47.25
C GLN A 301 -44.86 -31.74 47.79
N GLY A 302 -45.47 -30.58 48.02
CA GLY A 302 -44.90 -29.40 48.68
C GLY A 302 -45.99 -28.42 49.10
N TYR A 303 -45.62 -27.33 49.79
CA TYR A 303 -46.57 -26.31 50.28
C TYR A 303 -47.29 -25.55 49.14
N ASN A 304 -46.63 -25.40 47.99
CA ASN A 304 -47.26 -25.07 46.73
C ASN A 304 -47.26 -26.33 45.86
N GLN A 305 -48.40 -26.70 45.28
CA GLN A 305 -48.50 -27.82 44.35
C GLN A 305 -48.07 -27.36 42.95
N TYR A 306 -47.02 -27.94 42.39
CA TYR A 306 -46.59 -27.71 41.02
C TYR A 306 -46.49 -29.03 40.25
N LEU A 307 -46.81 -28.98 38.96
CA LEU A 307 -46.61 -30.10 38.04
C LEU A 307 -45.11 -30.35 37.91
N ILE A 308 -44.70 -31.59 38.17
CA ILE A 308 -43.33 -32.06 37.95
C ILE A 308 -43.43 -33.39 37.20
N ASN A 309 -42.48 -33.67 36.31
CA ASN A 309 -42.53 -34.84 35.41
C ASN A 309 -43.66 -34.83 34.36
N ILE A 310 -44.00 -33.66 33.81
CA ILE A 310 -44.74 -33.56 32.53
C ILE A 310 -44.03 -34.39 31.43
N TYR A 311 -42.70 -34.42 31.46
CA TYR A 311 -41.85 -35.16 30.52
C TYR A 311 -41.88 -36.70 30.67
N GLN A 312 -42.09 -37.25 31.88
CA GLN A 312 -42.16 -38.71 32.06
C GLN A 312 -43.56 -39.27 31.73
N ALA A 313 -44.62 -38.50 31.95
CA ALA A 313 -45.99 -38.95 31.69
C ALA A 313 -46.29 -39.22 30.21
N TYR A 314 -45.66 -38.46 29.31
CA TYR A 314 -45.79 -38.61 27.86
C TYR A 314 -44.78 -39.56 27.23
N ASN A 315 -43.85 -40.11 28.02
CA ASN A 315 -42.70 -40.84 27.48
C ASN A 315 -41.96 -39.96 26.44
N PHE A 316 -41.72 -38.68 26.76
CA PHE A 316 -40.84 -37.78 26.00
C PHE A 316 -39.38 -38.17 26.22
N CYS A 317 -39.09 -39.40 25.81
CA CYS A 317 -37.79 -39.75 25.34
C CYS A 317 -37.48 -38.90 24.10
N VAL A 318 -36.21 -38.55 23.94
CA VAL A 318 -35.70 -37.82 22.78
C VAL A 318 -36.18 -38.47 21.46
N PRO A 319 -36.43 -37.70 20.37
CA PRO A 319 -37.10 -38.20 19.18
C PRO A 319 -36.58 -39.55 18.70
N HIS A 320 -37.51 -40.46 18.35
CA HIS A 320 -37.25 -41.84 17.93
C HIS A 320 -36.75 -42.80 19.03
N CYS A 321 -36.78 -42.40 20.30
CA CYS A 321 -36.53 -43.31 21.43
C CYS A 321 -37.80 -44.08 21.87
N GLN A 322 -37.63 -45.36 22.23
CA GLN A 322 -38.70 -46.28 22.66
C GLN A 322 -38.82 -46.35 24.19
N THR A 323 -37.70 -46.35 24.90
CA THR A 323 -37.64 -46.21 26.37
C THR A 323 -36.42 -45.39 26.76
N CYS A 324 -36.57 -44.46 27.69
CA CYS A 324 -35.53 -43.51 28.10
C CYS A 324 -35.04 -43.70 29.53
N ALA A 325 -33.80 -43.27 29.78
CA ALA A 325 -33.19 -43.20 31.10
C ALA A 325 -33.38 -41.81 31.75
N SER A 326 -33.53 -40.75 30.96
CA SER A 326 -33.88 -39.40 31.42
C SER A 326 -34.56 -38.57 30.31
N MET A 327 -34.96 -37.33 30.62
CA MET A 327 -35.54 -36.38 29.65
C MET A 327 -34.61 -36.07 28.47
N ILE A 328 -33.30 -36.34 28.60
CA ILE A 328 -32.29 -36.09 27.57
C ILE A 328 -31.46 -37.34 27.25
N THR A 329 -31.84 -38.54 27.71
CA THR A 329 -31.10 -39.79 27.42
C THR A 329 -32.03 -40.99 27.24
N CYS A 330 -31.76 -41.76 26.21
CA CYS A 330 -32.47 -42.95 25.76
C CYS A 330 -31.80 -44.25 26.25
N SER A 331 -32.60 -45.30 26.41
CA SER A 331 -32.17 -46.66 26.76
C SER A 331 -32.35 -47.65 25.60
N ILE A 332 -33.43 -47.52 24.82
CA ILE A 332 -33.74 -48.35 23.65
C ILE A 332 -34.42 -47.48 22.58
N CYS A 333 -33.97 -47.56 21.32
CA CYS A 333 -34.54 -46.79 20.21
C CYS A 333 -35.67 -47.54 19.46
N GLN A 334 -36.62 -46.77 18.90
CA GLN A 334 -37.66 -47.30 18.02
C GLN A 334 -37.04 -47.73 16.68
N SER A 335 -37.49 -48.83 16.08
CA SER A 335 -37.02 -49.25 14.76
C SER A 335 -37.45 -48.23 13.69
N PRO A 336 -36.58 -47.82 12.72
CA PRO A 336 -35.24 -48.34 12.40
C PRO A 336 -34.06 -47.55 13.03
N TYR A 337 -34.28 -46.78 14.10
CA TYR A 337 -33.28 -45.92 14.73
C TYR A 337 -32.40 -46.67 15.74
N TYR A 338 -31.22 -46.12 16.03
CA TYR A 338 -30.18 -46.77 16.85
C TYR A 338 -29.64 -45.84 17.94
N LEU A 339 -29.24 -46.43 19.07
CA LEU A 339 -28.79 -45.70 20.24
C LEU A 339 -27.33 -45.25 20.10
N ASP A 340 -27.06 -43.94 20.16
CA ASP A 340 -25.72 -43.36 20.09
C ASP A 340 -24.99 -43.26 21.45
N SER A 341 -23.74 -42.81 21.43
CA SER A 341 -22.89 -42.64 22.63
C SER A 341 -23.32 -41.56 23.61
N GLN A 342 -24.19 -40.65 23.16
CA GLN A 342 -24.82 -39.58 23.93
C GLN A 342 -26.20 -40.05 24.43
N PHE A 343 -26.52 -41.33 24.24
CA PHE A 343 -27.82 -41.93 24.53
C PHE A 343 -28.96 -41.24 23.75
N GLN A 344 -28.75 -40.83 22.49
CA GLN A 344 -29.80 -40.35 21.59
C GLN A 344 -30.17 -41.41 20.55
N CYS A 345 -31.28 -41.22 19.84
CA CYS A 345 -31.68 -42.10 18.75
C CYS A 345 -31.48 -41.45 17.39
N ALA A 346 -30.65 -42.06 16.55
CA ALA A 346 -30.34 -41.57 15.21
C ALA A 346 -30.69 -42.60 14.13
N ASP A 347 -31.08 -42.13 12.95
CA ASP A 347 -31.36 -42.98 11.77
C ASP A 347 -30.06 -43.57 11.20
N LYS A 348 -28.96 -42.85 11.38
CA LYS A 348 -27.58 -43.25 11.09
C LYS A 348 -26.72 -42.93 12.30
N CYS A 349 -25.83 -43.86 12.65
CA CYS A 349 -24.86 -43.60 13.71
C CYS A 349 -24.02 -42.35 13.38
N PRO A 350 -23.69 -41.51 14.39
CA PRO A 350 -22.82 -40.37 14.20
C PRO A 350 -21.49 -40.77 13.53
N THR A 351 -20.85 -39.83 12.84
CA THR A 351 -19.50 -40.07 12.34
C THR A 351 -18.61 -40.55 13.50
N GLN A 352 -17.70 -41.49 13.21
CA GLN A 352 -16.92 -42.30 14.17
C GLN A 352 -17.58 -43.59 14.72
N PHE A 353 -18.88 -43.80 14.51
CA PHE A 353 -19.59 -44.98 15.00
C PHE A 353 -20.12 -45.86 13.87
N VAL A 354 -20.21 -47.17 14.11
CA VAL A 354 -20.84 -48.15 13.21
C VAL A 354 -22.02 -48.83 13.90
N LEU A 355 -22.96 -49.28 13.08
CA LEU A 355 -24.14 -50.01 13.53
C LEU A 355 -23.77 -51.42 14.02
N ASP A 356 -24.01 -51.68 15.31
CA ASP A 356 -24.18 -53.04 15.82
C ASP A 356 -25.64 -53.47 15.56
N SER A 357 -25.85 -54.20 14.46
CA SER A 357 -27.17 -54.70 14.05
C SER A 357 -27.76 -55.73 15.02
N THR A 358 -26.96 -56.34 15.88
CA THR A 358 -27.42 -57.33 16.86
C THR A 358 -28.00 -56.64 18.09
N ASN A 359 -27.35 -55.57 18.57
CA ASN A 359 -27.74 -54.84 19.77
C ASN A 359 -28.44 -53.49 19.52
N LYS A 360 -28.71 -53.14 18.25
CA LYS A 360 -29.37 -51.88 17.80
C LYS A 360 -28.75 -50.60 18.40
N LYS A 361 -27.42 -50.58 18.51
CA LYS A 361 -26.65 -49.48 19.10
C LYS A 361 -25.48 -49.10 18.20
N CYS A 362 -25.03 -47.87 18.33
CA CYS A 362 -23.84 -47.37 17.68
C CYS A 362 -22.62 -47.72 18.54
N ILE A 363 -21.76 -48.59 18.01
CA ILE A 363 -20.47 -48.93 18.63
C ILE A 363 -19.34 -48.16 17.92
N CYS A 364 -18.18 -48.04 18.56
CA CYS A 364 -17.01 -47.50 17.86
C CYS A 364 -16.71 -48.30 16.58
N ARG A 365 -16.42 -47.59 15.49
CA ARG A 365 -15.92 -48.20 14.24
C ARG A 365 -14.64 -49.02 14.49
N PRO A 366 -14.28 -49.98 13.61
CA PRO A 366 -13.04 -50.72 13.73
C PRO A 366 -11.83 -49.80 13.92
N ASN A 367 -10.91 -50.19 14.81
CA ASN A 367 -9.70 -49.44 15.19
C ASN A 367 -9.95 -48.10 15.91
N SER A 368 -11.10 -47.91 16.58
CA SER A 368 -11.32 -46.82 17.55
C SER A 368 -11.81 -47.34 18.90
N SER A 369 -11.67 -46.52 19.95
CA SER A 369 -12.08 -46.86 21.32
C SER A 369 -12.90 -45.71 21.92
N LEU A 370 -13.86 -46.03 22.80
CA LEU A 370 -14.72 -45.04 23.43
C LEU A 370 -13.93 -44.24 24.47
N ILE A 371 -13.75 -42.93 24.25
CA ILE A 371 -13.10 -42.00 25.16
C ILE A 371 -13.95 -40.73 25.23
N ASN A 372 -14.42 -40.35 26.43
CA ASN A 372 -15.21 -39.14 26.69
C ASN A 372 -16.37 -38.93 25.67
N GLN A 373 -17.20 -39.96 25.47
CA GLN A 373 -18.34 -39.95 24.52
C GLN A 373 -17.98 -39.73 23.03
N SER A 374 -16.71 -39.93 22.66
CA SER A 374 -16.24 -39.94 21.27
C SER A 374 -15.54 -41.28 20.95
N CYS A 375 -15.42 -41.64 19.68
CA CYS A 375 -14.65 -42.81 19.22
C CYS A 375 -13.42 -42.37 18.40
N PRO A 376 -12.44 -41.70 19.04
CA PRO A 376 -11.19 -41.38 18.39
C PRO A 376 -10.50 -42.67 17.94
N CYS A 377 -9.86 -42.60 16.77
CA CYS A 377 -9.05 -43.70 16.30
C CYS A 377 -7.97 -44.06 17.33
N ASN A 378 -7.72 -45.36 17.50
CA ASN A 378 -6.68 -45.87 18.38
C ASN A 378 -5.32 -45.29 17.96
N LYS A 379 -4.39 -45.17 18.90
CA LYS A 379 -3.13 -44.40 18.76
C LYS A 379 -2.49 -44.45 17.35
N THR A 380 -2.34 -45.63 16.77
CA THR A 380 -1.72 -45.89 15.45
C THR A 380 -2.64 -45.66 14.23
N TYR A 381 -3.78 -45.01 14.38
CA TYR A 381 -4.79 -44.78 13.34
C TYR A 381 -5.27 -43.34 13.37
N PHE A 382 -5.73 -42.82 12.23
CA PHE A 382 -6.36 -41.49 12.13
C PHE A 382 -7.68 -41.56 11.37
N ASP A 383 -8.52 -40.55 11.58
CA ASP A 383 -9.84 -40.44 10.96
C ASP A 383 -9.73 -39.88 9.54
N SER A 384 -10.10 -40.68 8.54
CA SER A 384 -10.25 -40.25 7.16
C SER A 384 -11.69 -40.45 6.72
N ASN A 385 -12.45 -39.35 6.60
CA ASN A 385 -13.84 -39.33 6.16
C ASN A 385 -14.74 -40.38 6.86
N GLY A 386 -14.56 -40.58 8.16
CA GLY A 386 -15.35 -41.52 8.95
C GLY A 386 -14.72 -42.91 9.13
N SER A 387 -13.59 -43.22 8.49
CA SER A 387 -12.87 -44.49 8.64
C SER A 387 -11.53 -44.32 9.36
N CYS A 388 -11.22 -45.20 10.32
CA CYS A 388 -9.89 -45.23 10.95
C CYS A 388 -8.88 -45.97 10.06
N LEU A 389 -8.05 -45.20 9.35
CA LEU A 389 -6.97 -45.73 8.52
C LEU A 389 -5.67 -45.80 9.33
N ASN A 390 -4.84 -46.82 9.05
CA ASN A 390 -3.55 -46.98 9.72
C ASN A 390 -2.64 -45.79 9.40
N CYS A 391 -1.85 -45.35 10.37
CA CYS A 391 -0.86 -44.32 10.14
C CYS A 391 0.20 -44.75 9.10
N PRO A 392 0.89 -43.79 8.45
CA PRO A 392 2.04 -44.08 7.60
C PRO A 392 3.11 -44.89 8.34
N GLN A 393 3.96 -45.60 7.59
CA GLN A 393 5.02 -46.42 8.17
C GLN A 393 5.87 -45.63 9.17
N ASN A 394 6.30 -46.31 10.23
CA ASN A 394 7.16 -45.78 11.29
C ASN A 394 6.53 -44.65 12.13
N CYS A 395 5.19 -44.49 12.05
CA CYS A 395 4.41 -43.54 12.84
C CYS A 395 3.72 -44.21 14.05
N VAL A 396 3.52 -43.44 15.13
CA VAL A 396 2.79 -43.82 16.36
C VAL A 396 1.45 -43.10 16.48
N THR A 397 1.36 -41.82 16.08
CA THR A 397 0.09 -41.06 15.96
C THR A 397 0.18 -40.11 14.76
N CYS A 398 -0.91 -39.97 13.99
CA CYS A 398 -0.95 -39.19 12.75
C CYS A 398 -2.25 -38.39 12.59
N THR A 399 -2.25 -37.43 11.65
CA THR A 399 -3.43 -36.65 11.24
C THR A 399 -3.87 -36.93 9.81
N SER A 400 -3.03 -37.56 8.98
CA SER A 400 -3.37 -38.01 7.63
C SER A 400 -2.53 -39.23 7.21
N LEU A 401 -2.77 -39.77 6.01
CA LEU A 401 -1.90 -40.78 5.37
C LEU A 401 -0.45 -40.29 5.16
N THR A 402 -0.20 -38.99 5.23
CA THR A 402 1.10 -38.35 4.94
C THR A 402 1.67 -37.54 6.10
N ILE A 403 0.90 -37.30 7.18
CA ILE A 403 1.30 -36.42 8.29
C ILE A 403 1.22 -37.19 9.60
N CYS A 404 2.38 -37.54 10.13
CA CYS A 404 2.63 -38.10 11.44
C CYS A 404 2.94 -37.01 12.48
N GLN A 405 2.40 -37.16 13.69
CA GLN A 405 2.70 -36.31 14.84
C GLN A 405 3.83 -36.89 15.70
N ILE A 406 3.77 -38.19 16.01
CA ILE A 406 4.74 -38.88 16.87
C ILE A 406 5.30 -40.08 16.12
N CYS A 407 6.62 -40.14 15.94
CA CYS A 407 7.30 -41.25 15.28
C CYS A 407 7.59 -42.43 16.22
N GLN A 408 7.79 -43.62 15.64
CA GLN A 408 8.20 -44.82 16.37
C GLN A 408 9.63 -44.67 16.92
N THR A 409 9.94 -45.43 17.97
CA THR A 409 11.27 -45.42 18.59
C THR A 409 12.33 -45.76 17.55
N GLY A 410 13.29 -44.84 17.33
CA GLY A 410 14.32 -44.93 16.29
C GLY A 410 14.09 -44.05 15.06
N TYR A 411 12.96 -43.34 14.98
CA TYR A 411 12.62 -42.41 13.90
C TYR A 411 12.39 -41.00 14.41
N PHE A 412 12.64 -40.01 13.56
CA PHE A 412 12.53 -38.58 13.84
C PHE A 412 11.46 -37.93 12.95
N ASN A 413 10.66 -37.02 13.51
CA ASN A 413 9.63 -36.31 12.74
C ASN A 413 10.23 -35.16 11.93
N LEU A 414 10.02 -35.18 10.62
CA LEU A 414 10.35 -34.14 9.66
C LEU A 414 9.07 -33.71 8.92
N ASP A 415 8.48 -32.58 9.33
CA ASP A 415 7.30 -31.97 8.68
C ASP A 415 6.15 -32.97 8.41
N GLY A 416 5.92 -33.90 9.36
CA GLY A 416 4.92 -34.97 9.22
C GLY A 416 5.47 -36.32 8.77
N ASN A 417 6.70 -36.41 8.25
CA ASN A 417 7.28 -37.67 7.81
C ASN A 417 8.23 -38.26 8.86
N CYS A 418 8.14 -39.57 9.11
CA CYS A 418 9.04 -40.25 10.05
C CYS A 418 10.24 -40.85 9.34
N VAL A 419 11.40 -40.23 9.53
CA VAL A 419 12.66 -40.61 8.87
C VAL A 419 13.63 -41.23 9.88
N GLN A 420 14.39 -42.25 9.44
CA GLN A 420 15.37 -42.95 10.30
C GLN A 420 16.62 -42.07 10.53
N SER A 421 16.96 -41.24 9.57
CA SER A 421 18.00 -40.21 9.65
C SER A 421 17.46 -38.90 9.07
N CYS A 422 17.84 -37.77 9.66
CA CYS A 422 17.46 -36.47 9.12
C CYS A 422 18.22 -36.21 7.79
N PRO A 423 17.56 -35.65 6.76
CA PRO A 423 18.21 -35.27 5.51
C PRO A 423 19.28 -34.19 5.70
N ASN A 424 20.10 -33.99 4.67
CA ASN A 424 21.09 -32.91 4.64
C ASN A 424 20.46 -31.56 5.00
N ASN A 425 21.20 -30.73 5.75
CA ASN A 425 20.81 -29.41 6.28
C ASN A 425 19.83 -29.43 7.49
N PHE A 426 19.38 -30.61 7.92
CA PHE A 426 18.67 -30.79 9.19
C PHE A 426 19.60 -31.34 10.28
N ILE A 427 19.28 -31.05 11.54
CA ILE A 427 19.91 -31.63 12.73
C ILE A 427 18.87 -32.36 13.58
N ILE A 428 19.32 -33.34 14.37
CA ILE A 428 18.47 -34.11 15.26
C ILE A 428 18.26 -33.33 16.57
N ASP A 429 17.00 -32.96 16.85
CA ASP A 429 16.57 -32.61 18.19
C ASP A 429 16.29 -33.90 18.97
N GLN A 430 17.25 -34.29 19.83
CA GLN A 430 17.14 -35.50 20.65
C GLN A 430 16.05 -35.39 21.72
N ASN A 431 15.72 -34.19 22.20
CA ASN A 431 14.74 -33.98 23.26
C ASN A 431 13.32 -34.16 22.72
N ASN A 432 13.04 -33.56 21.55
CA ASN A 432 11.70 -33.61 20.93
C ASN A 432 11.54 -34.73 19.89
N LYS A 433 12.62 -35.48 19.57
CA LYS A 433 12.68 -36.51 18.52
C LYS A 433 12.22 -36.00 17.14
N LYS A 434 12.71 -34.82 16.76
CA LYS A 434 12.39 -34.17 15.47
C LYS A 434 13.65 -33.83 14.68
N CYS A 435 13.52 -33.76 13.37
CA CYS A 435 14.48 -33.10 12.52
C CYS A 435 14.17 -31.60 12.53
N ILE A 436 15.07 -30.80 13.06
CA ILE A 436 14.97 -29.33 13.05
C ILE A 436 16.01 -28.75 12.09
N CYS A 437 15.80 -27.53 11.61
CA CYS A 437 16.80 -26.86 10.80
C CYS A 437 18.09 -26.59 11.60
N ARG A 438 19.24 -26.72 10.94
CA ARG A 438 20.55 -26.31 11.49
C ARG A 438 20.54 -24.82 11.90
N PRO A 439 21.46 -24.36 12.76
CA PRO A 439 21.55 -22.96 13.15
C PRO A 439 21.57 -22.01 11.96
N ASN A 440 20.89 -20.87 12.09
CA ASN A 440 20.72 -19.84 11.05
C ASN A 440 20.03 -20.32 9.76
N SER A 441 19.15 -21.32 9.84
CA SER A 441 18.23 -21.71 8.76
C SER A 441 16.80 -21.93 9.27
N SER A 442 15.82 -21.82 8.38
CA SER A 442 14.38 -21.95 8.69
C SER A 442 13.70 -22.93 7.73
N LEU A 443 12.67 -23.63 8.20
CA LEU A 443 11.93 -24.60 7.40
C LEU A 443 11.08 -23.89 6.35
N ILE A 444 11.37 -24.13 5.07
CA ILE A 444 10.60 -23.62 3.92
C ILE A 444 10.49 -24.76 2.90
N ASN A 445 9.26 -25.18 2.58
CA ASN A 445 8.96 -26.22 1.59
C ASN A 445 9.83 -27.50 1.75
N GLN A 446 9.84 -28.06 2.97
CA GLN A 446 10.64 -29.26 3.34
C GLN A 446 12.17 -29.13 3.18
N SER A 447 12.67 -27.92 2.96
CA SER A 447 14.09 -27.58 2.95
C SER A 447 14.44 -26.66 4.13
N CYS A 448 15.71 -26.62 4.52
CA CYS A 448 16.27 -25.65 5.47
C CYS A 448 17.24 -24.69 4.76
N PRO A 449 16.73 -23.79 3.89
CA PRO A 449 17.54 -22.70 3.36
C PRO A 449 18.05 -21.82 4.51
N CYS A 450 19.26 -21.30 4.35
CA CYS A 450 19.80 -20.34 5.30
C CYS A 450 18.90 -19.10 5.39
N ASN A 451 18.82 -18.53 6.59
CA ASN A 451 18.03 -17.34 6.85
C ASN A 451 18.56 -16.15 6.04
N LYS A 452 17.74 -15.11 5.87
CA LYS A 452 18.24 -13.81 5.39
C LYS A 452 19.44 -13.39 6.23
N THR A 453 20.43 -12.78 5.58
CA THR A 453 21.82 -12.53 6.00
C THR A 453 22.74 -13.74 6.10
N TYR A 454 22.35 -14.93 5.63
CA TYR A 454 23.23 -16.11 5.60
C TYR A 454 23.19 -16.83 4.23
N PHE A 455 24.28 -17.51 3.87
CA PHE A 455 24.36 -18.39 2.70
C PHE A 455 24.88 -19.78 3.09
N ASP A 456 24.56 -20.80 2.28
CA ASP A 456 25.04 -22.17 2.50
C ASP A 456 26.47 -22.33 1.99
N SER A 457 27.37 -22.73 2.88
CA SER A 457 28.74 -23.14 2.56
C SER A 457 28.96 -24.55 3.11
N ASN A 458 29.02 -25.54 2.23
CA ASN A 458 29.29 -26.95 2.55
C ASN A 458 28.43 -27.51 3.70
N GLY A 459 27.13 -27.16 3.75
CA GLY A 459 26.22 -27.65 4.78
C GLY A 459 26.15 -26.78 6.04
N SER A 460 26.85 -25.65 6.09
CA SER A 460 26.78 -24.67 7.19
C SER A 460 26.31 -23.30 6.70
N CYS A 461 25.43 -22.64 7.48
CA CYS A 461 24.98 -21.28 7.18
C CYS A 461 25.98 -20.24 7.71
N LEU A 462 26.75 -19.63 6.80
CA LEU A 462 27.71 -18.56 7.11
C LEU A 462 27.10 -17.18 6.87
N ASN A 463 27.50 -16.20 7.67
CA ASN A 463 26.99 -14.82 7.58
C ASN A 463 27.44 -14.18 6.25
N CYS A 464 26.55 -13.39 5.66
CA CYS A 464 26.85 -12.62 4.45
C CYS A 464 27.91 -11.52 4.71
N PRO A 465 28.56 -11.00 3.66
CA PRO A 465 29.42 -9.81 3.77
C PRO A 465 28.67 -8.63 4.40
N GLN A 466 29.45 -7.68 4.96
CA GLN A 466 28.92 -6.51 5.64
C GLN A 466 27.93 -5.73 4.74
N ASN A 467 26.86 -5.21 5.35
CA ASN A 467 25.80 -4.45 4.69
C ASN A 467 24.99 -5.22 3.63
N CYS A 468 25.04 -6.56 3.65
CA CYS A 468 24.26 -7.43 2.77
C CYS A 468 23.03 -8.05 3.45
N ILE A 469 21.97 -8.33 2.69
CA ILE A 469 20.75 -9.07 3.10
C ILE A 469 20.72 -10.48 2.49
N THR A 470 21.08 -10.66 1.21
CA THR A 470 21.20 -11.99 0.59
C THR A 470 22.47 -12.06 -0.26
N CYS A 471 23.22 -13.15 -0.12
CA CYS A 471 24.51 -13.35 -0.78
C CYS A 471 24.63 -14.78 -1.34
N THR A 472 25.53 -14.98 -2.29
CA THR A 472 25.90 -16.31 -2.82
C THR A 472 27.26 -16.79 -2.32
N SER A 473 28.06 -15.91 -1.74
CA SER A 473 29.37 -16.21 -1.13
C SER A 473 29.71 -15.16 -0.07
N LEU A 474 30.88 -15.32 0.57
CA LEU A 474 31.48 -14.30 1.45
C LEU A 474 31.81 -12.98 0.73
N THR A 475 31.80 -12.94 -0.61
CA THR A 475 32.22 -11.78 -1.41
C THR A 475 31.15 -11.25 -2.37
N ILE A 476 30.08 -12.01 -2.63
CA ILE A 476 29.06 -11.66 -3.62
C ILE A 476 27.71 -11.50 -2.94
N CYS A 477 27.30 -10.25 -2.77
CA CYS A 477 25.97 -9.85 -2.33
C CYS A 477 25.01 -9.67 -3.53
N GLN A 478 23.78 -10.15 -3.38
CA GLN A 478 22.68 -9.93 -4.32
C GLN A 478 21.83 -8.72 -3.91
N ILE A 479 21.44 -8.63 -2.63
CA ILE A 479 20.56 -7.57 -2.10
C ILE A 479 21.24 -6.88 -0.92
N CYS A 480 21.47 -5.58 -1.04
CA CYS A 480 22.09 -4.77 -0.01
C CYS A 480 21.08 -4.30 1.07
N GLN A 481 21.61 -3.93 2.24
CA GLN A 481 20.84 -3.33 3.33
C GLN A 481 20.35 -1.92 2.98
N THR A 482 19.27 -1.48 3.63
CA THR A 482 18.69 -0.14 3.44
C THR A 482 19.75 0.94 3.64
N GLY A 483 19.94 1.80 2.62
CA GLY A 483 20.98 2.83 2.61
C GLY A 483 22.25 2.46 1.85
N TYR A 484 22.35 1.23 1.34
CA TYR A 484 23.46 0.75 0.49
C TYR A 484 22.96 0.35 -0.90
N PHE A 485 23.86 0.43 -1.89
CA PHE A 485 23.60 0.11 -3.29
C PHE A 485 24.54 -1.00 -3.76
N ASN A 486 24.04 -1.92 -4.59
CA ASN A 486 24.84 -3.01 -5.15
C ASN A 486 25.71 -2.50 -6.32
N LEU A 487 27.01 -2.78 -6.28
CA LEU A 487 28.00 -2.55 -7.33
C LEU A 487 28.85 -3.82 -7.49
N ASP A 488 28.68 -4.54 -8.61
CA ASP A 488 29.39 -5.81 -8.93
C ASP A 488 29.43 -6.82 -7.77
N GLY A 489 28.35 -6.91 -6.97
CA GLY A 489 28.25 -7.81 -5.83
C GLY A 489 28.68 -7.22 -4.49
N ASN A 490 29.17 -5.97 -4.44
CA ASN A 490 29.55 -5.27 -3.22
C ASN A 490 28.51 -4.22 -2.84
N CYS A 491 28.28 -4.02 -1.54
CA CYS A 491 27.33 -3.04 -1.02
C CYS A 491 28.02 -1.75 -0.59
N VAL A 492 27.84 -0.68 -1.37
CA VAL A 492 28.48 0.63 -1.15
C VAL A 492 27.45 1.66 -0.69
N GLN A 493 27.85 2.58 0.20
CA GLN A 493 26.96 3.62 0.74
C GLN A 493 26.69 4.75 -0.29
N SER A 494 27.67 5.02 -1.15
CA SER A 494 27.58 5.92 -2.29
C SER A 494 28.18 5.24 -3.53
N CYS A 495 27.64 5.53 -4.70
CA CYS A 495 28.24 5.05 -5.95
C CYS A 495 29.53 5.83 -6.26
N PRO A 496 30.61 5.16 -6.73
CA PRO A 496 31.83 5.82 -7.19
C PRO A 496 31.58 6.75 -8.39
N ASN A 497 32.58 7.58 -8.72
CA ASN A 497 32.56 8.43 -9.90
C ASN A 497 32.22 7.62 -11.17
N ASN A 498 31.53 8.25 -12.12
CA ASN A 498 31.01 7.67 -13.38
C ASN A 498 29.81 6.71 -13.21
N PHE A 499 29.43 6.35 -11.99
CA PHE A 499 28.20 5.61 -11.69
C PHE A 499 27.10 6.55 -11.16
N ILE A 500 25.84 6.21 -11.44
CA ILE A 500 24.64 6.86 -10.90
C ILE A 500 23.79 5.85 -10.12
N ILE A 501 22.98 6.36 -9.19
CA ILE A 501 22.09 5.54 -8.35
C ILE A 501 20.82 5.18 -9.14
N ASP A 502 20.62 3.88 -9.41
CA ASP A 502 19.31 3.35 -9.78
C ASP A 502 18.45 3.21 -8.51
N GLN A 503 17.60 4.20 -8.26
CA GLN A 503 16.76 4.23 -7.06
C GLN A 503 15.72 3.10 -7.03
N ASN A 504 15.34 2.54 -8.18
CA ASN A 504 14.33 1.49 -8.30
C ASN A 504 14.93 0.12 -7.95
N ASN A 505 16.09 -0.19 -8.53
CA ASN A 505 16.77 -1.47 -8.36
C ASN A 505 17.84 -1.49 -7.26
N LYS A 506 18.03 -0.37 -6.54
CA LYS A 506 19.03 -0.19 -5.45
C LYS A 506 20.45 -0.65 -5.82
N LYS A 507 20.88 -0.25 -7.02
CA LYS A 507 22.20 -0.58 -7.59
C LYS A 507 22.88 0.65 -8.17
N CYS A 508 24.19 0.60 -8.27
CA CYS A 508 24.95 1.54 -9.06
C CYS A 508 24.91 1.10 -10.52
N ILE A 509 24.52 2.00 -11.43
CA ILE A 509 24.57 1.78 -12.88
C ILE A 509 25.47 2.81 -13.53
N CYS A 510 25.98 2.53 -14.72
CA CYS A 510 26.72 3.52 -15.50
C CYS A 510 25.83 4.73 -15.85
N ARG A 511 26.44 5.92 -15.85
CA ARG A 511 25.79 7.16 -16.30
C ARG A 511 25.35 7.08 -17.78
N LEU A 512 24.49 8.02 -18.20
CA LEU A 512 24.02 8.09 -19.58
C LEU A 512 25.20 8.10 -20.58
N ASN A 513 25.06 7.35 -21.68
CA ASN A 513 26.07 7.17 -22.72
C ASN A 513 27.41 6.55 -22.25
N SER A 514 27.40 5.75 -21.18
CA SER A 514 28.54 4.92 -20.74
C SER A 514 28.12 3.47 -20.51
N THR A 515 29.09 2.54 -20.55
CA THR A 515 28.86 1.10 -20.34
C THR A 515 29.90 0.51 -19.39
N LEU A 516 29.52 -0.55 -18.66
CA LEU A 516 30.38 -1.17 -17.65
C LEU A 516 31.51 -1.95 -18.33
N GLN A 517 32.75 -1.52 -18.11
CA GLN A 517 33.95 -2.19 -18.59
C GLN A 517 35.01 -2.19 -17.47
N ASN A 518 35.49 -3.37 -17.07
CA ASN A 518 36.52 -3.55 -16.03
C ASN A 518 36.23 -2.76 -14.73
N SER A 519 34.98 -2.85 -14.23
CA SER A 519 34.46 -2.14 -13.05
C SER A 519 34.58 -0.60 -13.11
N SER A 520 34.66 -0.03 -14.32
CA SER A 520 34.53 1.39 -14.61
C SER A 520 33.41 1.62 -15.63
N CYS A 521 32.94 2.86 -15.77
CA CYS A 521 31.94 3.27 -16.75
C CYS A 521 32.53 4.29 -17.76
N PRO A 522 33.42 3.85 -18.68
CA PRO A 522 33.87 4.69 -19.78
C PRO A 522 32.70 5.11 -20.68
N CYS A 523 32.79 6.30 -21.27
CA CYS A 523 31.84 6.73 -22.29
C CYS A 523 31.89 5.81 -23.52
N ASN A 524 30.74 5.60 -24.14
CA ASN A 524 30.59 4.76 -25.32
C ASN A 524 31.24 5.40 -26.55
N ASP A 525 31.54 4.60 -27.58
CA ASP A 525 31.94 5.09 -28.90
C ASP A 525 31.00 6.23 -29.37
N GLY A 526 31.58 7.33 -29.85
CA GLY A 526 30.86 8.55 -30.23
C GLY A 526 30.64 9.54 -29.09
N TYR A 527 31.15 9.29 -27.88
CA TYR A 527 31.07 10.19 -26.72
C TYR A 527 32.44 10.39 -26.04
N VAL A 528 32.63 11.57 -25.44
CA VAL A 528 33.81 11.95 -24.65
C VAL A 528 33.40 12.43 -23.27
N ASP A 529 34.20 12.12 -22.25
CA ASP A 529 33.98 12.56 -20.88
C ASP A 529 34.42 14.02 -20.71
N ILE A 530 33.47 14.90 -20.38
CA ILE A 530 33.72 16.32 -20.09
C ILE A 530 32.98 16.66 -18.79
N ASN A 531 33.74 16.88 -17.72
CA ASN A 531 33.23 17.17 -16.36
C ASN A 531 32.27 16.08 -15.85
N ASP A 532 32.70 14.81 -15.91
CA ASP A 532 31.94 13.62 -15.51
C ASP A 532 30.64 13.36 -16.33
N ILE A 533 30.50 13.98 -17.50
CA ILE A 533 29.36 13.85 -18.40
C ILE A 533 29.85 13.36 -19.77
N CYS A 534 29.27 12.25 -20.27
CA CYS A 534 29.53 11.74 -21.61
C CYS A 534 28.79 12.59 -22.67
N GLN A 535 29.52 13.51 -23.28
CA GLN A 535 29.03 14.44 -24.31
C GLN A 535 29.32 13.92 -25.73
N PRO A 536 28.47 14.19 -26.73
CA PRO A 536 28.65 13.64 -28.07
C PRO A 536 29.89 14.22 -28.77
N CYS A 537 30.59 13.36 -29.50
CA CYS A 537 31.68 13.71 -30.40
C CYS A 537 31.20 14.47 -31.65
N PRO A 538 32.12 15.06 -32.44
CA PRO A 538 31.80 15.60 -33.76
C PRO A 538 31.09 14.59 -34.67
N PRO A 539 30.30 15.05 -35.68
CA PRO A 539 29.64 14.15 -36.62
C PRO A 539 30.58 13.15 -37.28
N ASN A 540 30.13 11.89 -37.37
CA ASN A 540 30.86 10.76 -37.95
C ASN A 540 32.18 10.38 -37.23
N CYS A 541 32.38 10.88 -36.01
CA CYS A 541 33.51 10.53 -35.17
C CYS A 541 33.19 9.33 -34.26
N LYS A 542 34.12 8.37 -34.15
CA LYS A 542 34.05 7.22 -33.24
C LYS A 542 34.74 7.50 -31.90
N ILE A 543 35.92 8.11 -31.94
CA ILE A 543 36.69 8.48 -30.74
C ILE A 543 37.14 9.94 -30.93
N CYS A 544 36.82 10.80 -29.97
CA CYS A 544 37.19 12.22 -29.98
C CYS A 544 37.92 12.62 -28.69
N ASN A 545 38.76 13.65 -28.79
CA ASN A 545 39.44 14.22 -27.62
C ASN A 545 38.59 15.32 -26.96
N ASN A 546 37.69 15.95 -27.73
CA ASN A 546 36.70 16.93 -27.28
C ASN A 546 35.58 17.04 -28.33
N GLN A 547 34.61 17.95 -28.14
CA GLN A 547 33.47 18.14 -29.04
C GLN A 547 33.80 18.75 -30.43
N LEU A 548 35.07 19.07 -30.71
CA LEU A 548 35.53 19.66 -31.97
C LEU A 548 36.47 18.74 -32.75
N PHE A 549 37.32 17.97 -32.05
CA PHE A 549 38.42 17.21 -32.65
C PHE A 549 38.27 15.71 -32.48
N CYS A 550 38.30 15.00 -33.61
CA CYS A 550 38.22 13.56 -33.71
C CYS A 550 39.61 12.91 -33.83
N SER A 551 39.81 11.76 -33.17
CA SER A 551 41.02 10.95 -33.28
C SER A 551 40.82 9.65 -34.08
N ALA A 552 39.58 9.13 -34.15
CA ALA A 552 39.22 8.01 -35.01
C ALA A 552 37.78 8.15 -35.54
N CYS A 553 37.59 8.00 -36.85
CA CYS A 553 36.27 8.09 -37.50
C CYS A 553 35.45 6.79 -37.41
N VAL A 554 34.14 6.90 -37.65
CA VAL A 554 33.28 5.72 -37.88
C VAL A 554 33.61 5.06 -39.23
N GLN A 555 33.14 3.83 -39.43
CA GLN A 555 33.40 3.08 -40.66
C GLN A 555 32.99 3.84 -41.92
N ASN A 556 33.84 3.78 -42.96
CA ASN A 556 33.70 4.48 -44.26
C ASN A 556 33.94 5.99 -44.25
N TYR A 557 34.39 6.58 -43.14
CA TYR A 557 34.82 7.99 -43.08
C TYR A 557 36.34 8.09 -42.91
N TYR A 558 36.91 9.15 -43.48
CA TYR A 558 38.34 9.45 -43.43
C TYR A 558 38.61 10.66 -42.53
N LEU A 559 39.62 10.55 -41.68
CA LEU A 559 40.04 11.64 -40.80
C LEU A 559 40.88 12.65 -41.60
N THR A 560 40.48 13.92 -41.58
CA THR A 560 41.17 15.04 -42.22
C THR A 560 42.36 15.55 -41.38
N VAL A 561 43.21 16.38 -41.99
CA VAL A 561 44.30 17.08 -41.27
C VAL A 561 43.80 18.15 -40.29
N GLN A 562 42.50 18.48 -40.32
CA GLN A 562 41.80 19.32 -39.35
C GLN A 562 41.07 18.51 -38.27
N GLU A 563 41.39 17.22 -38.10
CA GLU A 563 40.81 16.33 -37.08
C GLU A 563 39.28 16.20 -37.18
N THR A 564 38.73 16.20 -38.40
CA THR A 564 37.30 16.00 -38.68
C THR A 564 37.06 14.81 -39.63
N CYS A 565 35.86 14.22 -39.60
CA CYS A 565 35.54 13.00 -40.36
C CYS A 565 34.68 13.29 -41.59
N VAL A 566 35.18 12.94 -42.78
CA VAL A 566 34.50 13.18 -44.07
C VAL A 566 34.33 11.89 -44.86
N LEU A 567 33.24 11.80 -45.65
CA LEU A 567 32.95 10.63 -46.49
C LEU A 567 33.92 10.50 -47.68
N SER A 568 34.42 11.63 -48.19
CA SER A 568 35.41 11.72 -49.25
C SER A 568 36.42 12.82 -48.95
N CYS A 569 37.69 12.57 -49.24
CA CYS A 569 38.74 13.56 -49.03
C CYS A 569 38.63 14.70 -50.06
N PRO A 570 38.67 15.98 -49.64
CA PRO A 570 38.65 17.10 -50.56
C PRO A 570 39.99 17.21 -51.32
N PRO A 571 39.99 17.47 -52.64
CA PRO A 571 41.23 17.77 -53.36
C PRO A 571 41.99 18.93 -52.68
N PRO A 572 43.33 18.87 -52.54
CA PRO A 572 44.29 17.93 -53.14
C PRO A 572 44.55 16.62 -52.36
N PHE A 573 43.73 16.28 -51.36
CA PHE A 573 43.89 15.08 -50.55
C PHE A 573 43.23 13.85 -51.18
N ILE A 574 43.78 12.66 -50.91
CA ILE A 574 43.28 11.36 -51.33
C ILE A 574 43.07 10.43 -50.11
N PRO A 575 42.14 9.46 -50.18
CA PRO A 575 41.90 8.53 -49.09
C PRO A 575 43.02 7.49 -48.95
N ASP A 576 43.61 7.41 -47.76
CA ASP A 576 44.35 6.23 -47.31
C ASP A 576 43.36 5.25 -46.67
N ILE A 577 43.05 4.18 -47.40
CA ILE A 577 42.12 3.12 -46.98
C ILE A 577 42.70 2.30 -45.82
N THR A 578 44.04 2.22 -45.69
CA THR A 578 44.70 1.41 -44.65
C THR A 578 44.73 2.11 -43.31
N ASN A 579 44.97 3.42 -43.29
CA ASN A 579 45.04 4.23 -42.07
C ASN A 579 43.78 5.10 -41.82
N THR A 580 42.74 4.94 -42.64
CA THR A 580 41.45 5.68 -42.59
C THR A 580 41.60 7.20 -42.48
N LYS A 581 42.56 7.76 -43.21
CA LYS A 581 42.97 9.18 -43.16
C LYS A 581 43.03 9.80 -44.54
N CYS A 582 42.86 11.12 -44.62
CA CYS A 582 43.12 11.87 -45.84
C CYS A 582 44.61 12.26 -45.89
N ILE A 583 45.33 11.73 -46.89
CA ILE A 583 46.75 12.01 -47.13
C ILE A 583 46.92 12.88 -48.38
N CYS A 584 48.10 13.47 -48.58
CA CYS A 584 48.37 14.17 -49.83
C CYS A 584 48.39 13.19 -51.02
N ARG A 585 47.93 13.67 -52.18
CA ARG A 585 48.08 13.00 -53.48
C ARG A 585 49.53 12.59 -53.78
N LEU A 586 49.70 11.67 -54.73
CA LEU A 586 51.01 11.23 -55.21
C LEU A 586 51.89 12.41 -55.64
N ASN A 587 53.19 12.34 -55.34
CA ASN A 587 54.20 13.38 -55.60
C ASN A 587 53.94 14.72 -54.90
N SER A 588 53.27 14.69 -53.75
CA SER A 588 52.99 15.85 -52.89
C SER A 588 53.16 15.48 -51.42
N ASN A 589 53.58 16.46 -50.61
CA ASN A 589 53.78 16.30 -49.17
C ASN A 589 53.00 17.36 -48.39
N LEU A 590 52.62 17.06 -47.14
CA LEU A 590 51.88 17.98 -46.28
C LEU A 590 52.78 19.11 -45.79
N GLN A 591 52.43 20.35 -46.10
CA GLN A 591 53.10 21.56 -45.62
C GLN A 591 52.03 22.58 -45.21
N ASN A 592 52.02 23.03 -43.95
CA ASN A 592 51.08 24.03 -43.42
C ASN A 592 49.59 23.76 -43.78
N ALA A 593 49.13 22.51 -43.58
CA ALA A 593 47.79 22.03 -43.95
C ALA A 593 47.43 22.08 -45.46
N GLN A 594 48.42 22.28 -46.33
CA GLN A 594 48.30 22.21 -47.80
C GLN A 594 49.14 21.05 -48.35
N CYS A 595 48.83 20.62 -49.57
CA CYS A 595 49.60 19.60 -50.30
C CYS A 595 50.22 20.21 -51.58
N PRO A 596 51.28 21.03 -51.47
CA PRO A 596 52.06 21.46 -52.63
C PRO A 596 52.73 20.25 -53.30
N CYS A 597 52.91 20.31 -54.62
CA CYS A 597 53.69 19.31 -55.33
C CYS A 597 55.15 19.36 -54.90
N ASN A 598 55.81 18.20 -54.89
CA ASN A 598 57.22 18.09 -54.54
C ASN A 598 58.12 18.74 -55.62
N ASP A 599 59.35 19.11 -55.25
CA ASP A 599 60.39 19.52 -56.20
C ASP A 599 60.46 18.53 -57.38
N GLY A 600 60.49 19.05 -58.61
CA GLY A 600 60.41 18.28 -59.85
C GLY A 600 59.00 18.00 -60.36
N TYR A 601 57.94 18.53 -59.72
CA TYR A 601 56.54 18.39 -60.14
C TYR A 601 55.79 19.74 -60.14
N VAL A 602 54.78 19.87 -61.00
CA VAL A 602 53.86 21.02 -61.08
C VAL A 602 52.41 20.56 -60.93
N ASP A 603 51.59 21.35 -60.24
CA ASP A 603 50.16 21.11 -60.12
C ASP A 603 49.42 21.53 -61.40
N ILE A 604 48.81 20.56 -62.08
CA ILE A 604 47.93 20.78 -63.21
C ILE A 604 46.62 20.03 -62.91
N ASN A 605 45.53 20.78 -62.75
CA ASN A 605 44.19 20.26 -62.46
C ASN A 605 44.13 19.30 -61.24
N ASN A 606 44.81 19.66 -60.14
CA ASN A 606 44.97 18.88 -58.92
C ASN A 606 45.88 17.64 -59.05
N VAL A 607 46.60 17.46 -60.17
CA VAL A 607 47.54 16.35 -60.37
C VAL A 607 48.97 16.89 -60.42
N CYS A 608 49.87 16.33 -59.59
CA CYS A 608 51.30 16.66 -59.63
C CYS A 608 51.98 15.92 -60.80
N LEU A 609 52.17 16.63 -61.91
CA LEU A 609 52.81 16.13 -63.12
C LEU A 609 54.30 16.49 -63.14
N GLN A 610 55.14 15.58 -63.64
CA GLN A 610 56.59 15.75 -63.64
C GLN A 610 57.02 16.93 -64.53
N CYS A 611 57.96 17.72 -64.03
CA CYS A 611 58.61 18.81 -64.76
C CYS A 611 59.48 18.30 -65.93
N PRO A 612 59.90 19.18 -66.86
CA PRO A 612 60.89 18.85 -67.88
C PRO A 612 62.17 18.21 -67.30
N PRO A 613 62.90 17.39 -68.07
CA PRO A 613 64.19 16.84 -67.64
C PRO A 613 65.13 17.91 -67.08
N ASN A 614 65.83 17.56 -65.99
CA ASN A 614 66.80 18.42 -65.30
C ASN A 614 66.22 19.71 -64.67
N CYS A 615 64.89 19.83 -64.59
CA CYS A 615 64.21 20.95 -63.96
C CYS A 615 63.86 20.67 -62.49
N LYS A 616 64.09 21.64 -61.59
CA LYS A 616 63.73 21.58 -60.17
C LYS A 616 62.36 22.18 -59.88
N LEU A 617 62.04 23.33 -60.46
CA LEU A 617 60.72 23.96 -60.39
C LEU A 617 60.29 24.37 -61.79
N CYS A 618 59.04 24.07 -62.17
CA CYS A 618 58.49 24.40 -63.48
C CYS A 618 57.12 25.09 -63.37
N ALA A 619 56.81 25.93 -64.36
CA ALA A 619 55.48 26.55 -64.53
C ALA A 619 54.53 25.67 -65.35
N SER A 620 55.06 24.71 -66.11
CA SER A 620 54.29 23.70 -66.86
C SER A 620 55.19 22.49 -67.17
N GLN A 621 54.62 21.44 -67.77
CA GLN A 621 55.38 20.28 -68.26
C GLN A 621 56.40 20.60 -69.37
N SER A 622 56.46 21.84 -69.86
CA SER A 622 57.41 22.30 -70.90
C SER A 622 58.23 23.54 -70.50
N VAL A 623 57.90 24.23 -69.41
CA VAL A 623 58.51 25.52 -69.02
C VAL A 623 59.12 25.40 -67.63
N CYS A 624 60.45 25.36 -67.56
CA CYS A 624 61.19 25.38 -66.30
C CYS A 624 61.41 26.80 -65.78
N THR A 625 61.38 26.99 -64.46
CA THR A 625 61.69 28.27 -63.79
C THR A 625 62.95 28.20 -62.92
N LEU A 626 63.32 27.01 -62.43
CA LEU A 626 64.56 26.75 -61.69
C LEU A 626 65.12 25.38 -62.08
N CYS A 627 66.39 25.33 -62.50
CA CYS A 627 67.05 24.07 -62.87
C CYS A 627 67.55 23.28 -61.66
N ALA A 628 67.76 21.97 -61.87
CA ALA A 628 68.48 21.12 -60.92
C ALA A 628 69.97 21.52 -60.84
N GLN A 629 70.65 21.07 -59.78
CA GLN A 629 72.06 21.37 -59.55
C GLN A 629 72.92 20.94 -60.76
N ASN A 630 73.86 21.81 -61.17
CA ASN A 630 74.73 21.66 -62.35
C ASN A 630 74.04 21.80 -63.74
N TYR A 631 72.81 22.31 -63.80
CA TYR A 631 72.15 22.67 -65.06
C TYR A 631 71.80 24.17 -65.12
N TYR A 632 71.77 24.70 -66.34
CA TYR A 632 71.56 26.12 -66.61
C TYR A 632 70.26 26.34 -67.38
N LEU A 633 69.50 27.37 -66.99
CA LEU A 633 68.23 27.70 -67.66
C LEU A 633 68.51 28.42 -68.98
N SER A 634 68.01 27.87 -70.09
CA SER A 634 68.13 28.48 -71.42
C SER A 634 67.12 29.61 -71.65
N ALA A 635 67.32 30.40 -72.70
CA ALA A 635 66.35 31.41 -73.15
C ALA A 635 64.98 30.80 -73.51
N GLN A 636 64.95 29.51 -73.88
CA GLN A 636 63.74 28.74 -74.19
C GLN A 636 63.09 28.09 -72.95
N GLN A 637 63.50 28.48 -71.73
CA GLN A 637 62.98 27.96 -70.45
C GLN A 637 63.17 26.44 -70.26
N VAL A 638 64.25 25.87 -70.79
CA VAL A 638 64.64 24.46 -70.59
C VAL A 638 66.03 24.36 -69.97
N CYS A 639 66.28 23.29 -69.20
CA CYS A 639 67.54 23.11 -68.47
C CYS A 639 68.56 22.32 -69.29
N VAL A 640 69.72 22.92 -69.54
CA VAL A 640 70.81 22.36 -70.34
C VAL A 640 72.09 22.20 -69.51
N SER A 641 72.88 21.17 -69.78
CA SER A 641 74.15 20.89 -69.08
C SER A 641 75.30 21.81 -69.55
N SER A 642 75.18 22.40 -70.74
CA SER A 642 76.08 23.43 -71.26
C SER A 642 75.27 24.44 -72.07
N CYS A 643 75.65 25.72 -71.99
CA CYS A 643 74.98 26.76 -72.77
C CYS A 643 75.29 26.61 -74.27
N PRO A 644 74.30 26.83 -75.17
CA PRO A 644 74.53 26.79 -76.62
C PRO A 644 75.60 27.79 -77.05
N ALA A 645 76.29 27.50 -78.16
CA ALA A 645 77.25 28.44 -78.75
C ALA A 645 76.61 29.84 -78.94
N THR A 646 77.34 30.90 -78.55
CA THR A 646 76.92 32.31 -78.36
C THR A 646 76.33 32.71 -77.00
N PHE A 647 76.01 31.77 -76.11
CA PHE A 647 75.60 32.05 -74.73
C PHE A 647 76.74 31.74 -73.73
N ILE A 648 76.82 32.50 -72.64
CA ILE A 648 77.72 32.29 -71.51
C ILE A 648 76.94 31.95 -70.23
N ILE A 649 77.61 31.29 -69.29
CA ILE A 649 77.05 30.98 -67.97
C ILE A 649 77.14 32.23 -67.09
N ASP A 650 76.01 32.74 -66.61
CA ASP A 650 76.00 33.68 -65.50
C ASP A 650 76.20 32.93 -64.18
N GLN A 651 77.39 33.07 -63.61
CA GLN A 651 77.79 32.46 -62.33
C GLN A 651 76.94 32.93 -61.14
N SER A 652 76.24 34.07 -61.26
CA SER A 652 75.40 34.62 -60.19
C SER A 652 73.94 34.14 -60.25
N SER A 653 73.42 33.78 -61.43
CA SER A 653 71.99 33.47 -61.61
C SER A 653 71.67 32.06 -62.13
N THR A 654 72.69 31.26 -62.47
CA THR A 654 72.58 29.91 -63.07
C THR A 654 71.76 29.85 -64.37
N LYS A 655 71.80 30.94 -65.15
CA LYS A 655 71.15 31.06 -66.47
C LYS A 655 72.17 31.15 -67.59
N CYS A 656 71.78 30.70 -68.78
CA CYS A 656 72.49 30.99 -70.01
C CYS A 656 72.10 32.40 -70.49
N VAL A 657 73.05 33.33 -70.45
CA VAL A 657 72.86 34.72 -70.88
C VAL A 657 73.70 35.01 -72.13
N CYS A 658 73.37 36.05 -72.88
CA CYS A 658 74.25 36.49 -73.95
C CYS A 658 75.54 37.10 -73.39
N ASP A 659 76.65 36.91 -74.11
CA ASP A 659 77.94 37.54 -73.79
C ASP A 659 77.82 39.07 -73.74
N VAL A 660 78.73 39.76 -73.04
CA VAL A 660 78.66 41.20 -72.69
C VAL A 660 78.60 42.16 -73.89
N LYS A 661 78.70 41.63 -75.12
CA LYS A 661 78.64 42.34 -76.41
C LYS A 661 77.48 41.89 -77.33
N LYS A 662 76.60 40.98 -76.88
CA LYS A 662 75.51 40.40 -77.68
C LYS A 662 74.14 40.64 -77.03
N ILE A 663 73.08 40.72 -77.83
CA ILE A 663 71.71 41.02 -77.39
C ILE A 663 70.82 39.80 -77.61
N LEU A 664 69.94 39.47 -76.67
CA LEU A 664 68.99 38.35 -76.84
C LEU A 664 67.79 38.80 -77.69
N GLN A 665 67.66 38.26 -78.90
CA GLN A 665 66.53 38.53 -79.79
C GLN A 665 65.92 37.20 -80.27
N ASN A 666 64.62 37.00 -80.02
CA ASN A 666 63.87 35.78 -80.38
C ASN A 666 64.55 34.45 -79.97
N GLY A 667 65.26 34.44 -78.83
CA GLY A 667 65.95 33.26 -78.31
C GLY A 667 67.35 32.99 -78.89
N ILE A 668 67.91 33.92 -79.67
CA ILE A 668 69.26 33.86 -80.26
C ILE A 668 70.05 35.10 -79.84
N CYS A 669 71.34 34.95 -79.54
CA CYS A 669 72.23 36.08 -79.25
C CYS A 669 72.75 36.73 -80.54
N SER A 670 72.28 37.94 -80.85
CA SER A 670 72.62 38.71 -82.05
C SER A 670 73.68 39.77 -81.77
N ASP A 671 74.51 40.06 -82.78
CA ASP A 671 75.60 41.05 -82.76
C ASP A 671 75.17 42.48 -83.15
N GLN A 672 73.87 42.74 -83.38
CA GLN A 672 73.41 44.01 -83.96
C GLN A 672 72.47 44.83 -83.06
N CYS A 673 73.03 45.92 -82.51
CA CYS A 673 72.28 47.13 -82.16
C CYS A 673 71.72 47.80 -83.43
N ASN A 674 70.70 48.64 -83.30
CA ASN A 674 70.15 49.41 -84.42
C ASN A 674 71.22 50.33 -85.06
N SER A 675 71.11 50.63 -86.37
CA SER A 675 72.25 50.93 -87.26
C SER A 675 73.08 52.20 -86.99
N ASN A 676 72.74 53.01 -85.98
CA ASN A 676 73.47 54.22 -85.59
C ASN A 676 74.05 54.13 -84.15
N CYS A 677 73.93 52.97 -83.51
CA CYS A 677 74.24 52.79 -82.08
C CYS A 677 75.48 51.90 -81.88
N GLN A 678 76.45 52.42 -81.12
CA GLN A 678 77.70 51.76 -80.79
C GLN A 678 77.54 50.73 -79.67
N THR A 679 76.68 51.03 -78.68
CA THR A 679 76.18 50.07 -77.68
C THR A 679 74.69 50.31 -77.45
N CYS A 680 73.96 49.27 -77.04
CA CYS A 680 72.53 49.32 -76.76
C CYS A 680 72.17 48.58 -75.47
N ASP A 681 70.91 48.70 -75.04
CA ASP A 681 70.40 47.99 -73.87
C ASP A 681 70.41 46.47 -74.08
N LYS A 682 70.71 45.73 -73.01
CA LYS A 682 70.86 44.26 -73.05
C LYS A 682 69.57 43.52 -73.43
N ASN A 683 68.41 44.17 -73.29
CA ASN A 683 67.09 43.60 -73.55
C ASN A 683 66.37 44.26 -74.74
N ASN A 684 66.89 45.37 -75.31
CA ASN A 684 66.25 46.07 -76.41
C ASN A 684 67.27 46.78 -77.33
N ASN A 685 67.45 46.23 -78.54
CA ASN A 685 68.41 46.75 -79.53
C ASN A 685 68.06 48.12 -80.15
N LYS A 686 66.88 48.69 -79.84
CA LYS A 686 66.47 50.05 -80.22
C LYS A 686 66.83 51.12 -79.19
N ILE A 687 67.10 50.71 -77.94
CA ILE A 687 67.48 51.60 -76.84
C ILE A 687 69.02 51.65 -76.84
N CYS A 688 69.57 52.81 -77.13
CA CYS A 688 71.00 52.98 -77.33
C CYS A 688 71.67 53.56 -76.08
N SER A 689 72.83 53.02 -75.71
CA SER A 689 73.63 53.44 -74.56
C SER A 689 74.88 54.21 -74.98
N ALA A 690 75.34 54.04 -76.22
CA ALA A 690 76.33 54.89 -76.89
C ALA A 690 76.05 54.96 -78.40
N CYS A 691 76.42 56.06 -79.03
CA CYS A 691 76.21 56.32 -80.46
C CYS A 691 77.52 56.30 -81.24
N TYR A 692 77.48 55.93 -82.51
CA TYR A 692 78.65 56.08 -83.38
C TYR A 692 79.01 57.57 -83.59
N PRO A 693 80.29 57.91 -83.82
CA PRO A 693 80.70 59.30 -84.05
C PRO A 693 79.89 59.98 -85.15
N GLY A 694 79.36 61.18 -84.86
CA GLY A 694 78.44 61.92 -85.73
C GLY A 694 76.97 61.87 -85.32
N PHE A 695 76.61 61.03 -84.33
CA PHE A 695 75.27 60.94 -83.76
C PHE A 695 75.30 61.25 -82.26
N ALA A 696 74.28 61.96 -81.76
CA ALA A 696 74.08 62.23 -80.33
C ALA A 696 72.91 61.39 -79.78
N LEU A 697 72.97 61.09 -78.48
CA LEU A 697 71.94 60.31 -77.80
C LEU A 697 70.79 61.22 -77.35
N TYR A 698 69.59 61.02 -77.91
CA TYR A 698 68.37 61.73 -77.56
C TYR A 698 67.23 60.75 -77.30
N GLU A 699 66.60 60.83 -76.13
CA GLU A 699 65.56 59.89 -75.65
C GLU A 699 65.94 58.41 -75.89
N GLN A 700 67.18 58.05 -75.55
CA GLN A 700 67.74 56.71 -75.72
C GLN A 700 67.82 56.23 -77.19
N THR A 701 67.82 57.15 -78.16
CA THR A 701 68.04 56.86 -79.60
C THR A 701 69.17 57.72 -80.17
N CYS A 702 69.90 57.22 -81.18
CA CYS A 702 71.03 57.94 -81.77
C CYS A 702 70.59 58.74 -83.00
N GLN A 703 70.65 60.08 -82.91
CA GLN A 703 70.19 61.03 -83.92
C GLN A 703 71.36 61.87 -84.47
N GLN A 704 71.33 62.20 -85.76
CA GLN A 704 72.43 62.88 -86.44
C GLN A 704 72.44 64.39 -86.13
N VAL A 705 73.60 64.94 -85.77
CA VAL A 705 73.73 66.36 -85.40
C VAL A 705 74.34 67.18 -86.53
N TYR A 706 73.64 68.25 -86.94
CA TYR A 706 74.15 69.24 -87.88
C TYR A 706 74.62 70.49 -87.12
N LEU A 707 75.89 70.87 -87.27
CA LEU A 707 76.44 72.11 -86.74
C LEU A 707 76.28 73.25 -87.77
N ASN A 708 75.40 74.21 -87.48
CA ASN A 708 75.40 75.51 -88.15
C ASN A 708 76.25 76.50 -87.34
N TYR A 709 77.34 77.00 -87.92
CA TYR A 709 78.13 78.10 -87.36
C TYR A 709 77.62 79.44 -87.91
N GLY A 710 77.30 80.38 -87.01
CA GLY A 710 76.85 81.71 -87.42
C GLY A 710 76.65 82.68 -86.25
N SER A 711 77.77 83.18 -85.67
CA SER A 711 77.87 84.35 -84.75
C SER A 711 77.05 84.28 -83.44
N GLN A 712 77.58 84.52 -82.23
CA GLN A 712 78.82 85.16 -81.78
C GLN A 712 79.42 84.44 -80.55
N ASN A 713 80.67 84.81 -80.21
CA ASN A 713 81.40 84.62 -78.95
C ASN A 713 80.51 84.34 -77.71
N GLU A 714 80.84 83.41 -76.81
CA GLU A 714 82.07 83.39 -76.03
C GLU A 714 82.36 82.02 -75.35
N GLN A 715 83.60 81.82 -74.88
CA GLN A 715 84.02 80.71 -74.00
C GLN A 715 83.43 80.95 -72.57
N ILE A 716 83.31 80.03 -71.58
CA ILE A 716 84.26 79.01 -71.08
C ILE A 716 83.65 78.29 -69.82
N TYR A 717 84.21 77.14 -69.37
CA TYR A 717 84.04 76.46 -68.05
C TYR A 717 82.60 76.08 -67.58
N GLN A 718 82.34 75.23 -66.57
CA GLN A 718 82.84 73.96 -66.01
C GLN A 718 81.97 73.67 -64.75
N LEU A 719 82.00 72.43 -64.23
CA LEU A 719 81.82 72.07 -62.79
C LEU A 719 80.41 71.90 -62.13
N THR A 720 80.11 70.62 -61.81
CA THR A 720 79.79 70.04 -60.47
C THR A 720 78.48 70.19 -59.66
N TYR A 721 78.25 69.11 -58.87
CA TYR A 721 77.54 68.96 -57.57
C TYR A 721 75.99 68.87 -57.60
N VAL A 722 75.31 67.75 -57.25
CA VAL A 722 75.18 66.92 -56.00
C VAL A 722 74.36 67.61 -54.88
N ILE A 723 73.30 66.94 -54.39
CA ILE A 723 72.84 66.75 -52.98
C ILE A 723 71.30 66.47 -52.89
N SER A 724 70.89 65.92 -51.75
CA SER A 724 69.72 65.09 -51.38
C SER A 724 68.42 65.79 -50.91
N GLU A 725 67.34 64.98 -50.84
CA GLU A 725 66.23 64.90 -49.84
C GLU A 725 65.49 66.17 -49.32
N VAL A 726 64.16 66.03 -49.09
CA VAL A 726 63.38 66.51 -47.91
C VAL A 726 61.90 66.03 -47.99
N ALA A 727 61.14 66.15 -46.89
CA ALA A 727 59.98 65.33 -46.53
C ALA A 727 58.57 66.00 -46.57
N GLN A 728 57.54 65.18 -46.30
CA GLN A 728 56.22 65.42 -45.65
C GLN A 728 55.31 66.62 -46.02
N TYR A 729 53.98 66.36 -46.10
CA TYR A 729 52.92 67.34 -45.75
C TYR A 729 51.61 66.67 -45.24
N SER A 730 50.58 67.46 -44.93
CA SER A 730 49.72 67.33 -43.73
C SER A 730 48.22 66.94 -43.88
N SER A 731 47.57 66.80 -42.72
CA SER A 731 46.13 66.56 -42.39
C SER A 731 45.07 67.54 -42.91
N ILE A 732 43.78 67.14 -42.90
CA ILE A 732 42.56 68.00 -42.79
C ILE A 732 41.31 67.21 -42.26
N LEU A 733 40.21 67.91 -41.89
CA LEU A 733 39.10 67.56 -40.97
C LEU A 733 37.83 66.85 -41.55
N LYS A 734 36.83 66.62 -40.67
CA LYS A 734 35.55 65.85 -40.81
C LYS A 734 34.31 66.59 -41.39
N ASN A 735 33.25 65.79 -41.69
CA ASN A 735 31.80 66.09 -41.91
C ASN A 735 31.42 66.65 -43.31
N THR A 736 30.25 66.39 -43.95
CA THR A 736 28.86 66.25 -43.43
C THR A 736 27.90 65.48 -44.39
N ILE A 737 27.26 64.41 -43.89
CA ILE A 737 25.81 64.03 -43.85
C ILE A 737 24.78 64.45 -44.97
N SER A 738 23.99 63.45 -45.41
CA SER A 738 22.53 63.43 -45.77
C SER A 738 21.99 63.60 -47.23
N LYS A 739 21.43 62.47 -47.74
CA LYS A 739 20.16 62.24 -48.49
C LYS A 739 19.77 63.04 -49.74
N ILE A 740 19.30 62.31 -50.77
CA ILE A 740 18.01 62.57 -51.48
C ILE A 740 17.55 61.30 -52.21
N GLU A 741 16.26 61.23 -52.53
CA GLU A 741 15.46 60.05 -52.88
C GLU A 741 14.54 60.47 -54.07
N VAL A 742 14.04 59.65 -55.02
CA VAL A 742 13.86 58.18 -55.11
C VAL A 742 13.52 57.74 -56.58
N PHE A 743 13.20 56.45 -56.80
CA PHE A 743 12.38 55.84 -57.89
C PHE A 743 12.93 55.28 -59.25
N LYS A 744 12.95 53.93 -59.32
CA LYS A 744 12.23 53.00 -60.26
C LYS A 744 13.01 52.00 -61.15
N PHE A 745 12.79 50.72 -60.79
CA PHE A 745 12.53 49.51 -61.61
C PHE A 745 13.67 48.64 -62.21
N ILE A 746 13.58 47.32 -61.88
CA ILE A 746 13.95 46.10 -62.64
C ILE A 746 15.41 45.55 -62.61
N LEU A 747 15.55 44.33 -62.04
CA LEU A 747 16.43 43.16 -62.38
C LEU A 747 17.97 43.38 -62.54
N ARG A 748 18.93 42.45 -62.34
CA ARG A 748 19.03 40.96 -62.17
C ARG A 748 20.50 40.65 -61.69
N ARG A 749 20.93 39.48 -61.17
CA ARG A 749 20.33 38.15 -60.97
C ARG A 749 21.08 37.33 -59.87
N TYR A 750 20.38 37.01 -58.77
CA TYR A 750 20.45 35.82 -57.92
C TYR A 750 21.81 35.14 -57.61
N SER A 751 22.27 35.39 -56.38
CA SER A 751 22.44 34.33 -55.36
C SER A 751 21.27 34.44 -54.37
#